data_AF-A0A9X5YX96-F1
#
_entry.id   AF-A0A9X5YX96-F1
#
_cell.length_a   1.000
_cell.length_b   1.000
_cell.length_c   1.000
_cell.angle_alpha   90.00
_cell.angle_beta   90.00
_cell.angle_gamma   90.00
#
_symmetry.space_group_name_H-M   'P 1'
#
loop_
_entity.id
_entity.type
_entity.pdbx_description
1 polymer ?
#
loop_
_entity_poly.entity_id
_entity_poly.type
_entity_poly.pdbx_seq_one_letter_code
_entity_poly.pdbx_strand_id
1 'polypeptide(L)'
;MSNRLFRDRRDAGRYLAGLLAQYRGRPDVLVLGLPRGGVPVAYEVANDLGAPLDVFVVRKLGVPDHEEVAMGAMASGGVLVLNDDVVRGLNLSPEVIQRAAEEEGREVLRREQAYREGRPMPDVAAKTVILVDDGLATGASMRAAVQALRQHQPARIVVAVPAAPSSTCRELEALADEVVCATTPSPFFAVGQSYWDFTQTTDEAVRGLLRAAATSRLPEGAGVYRTEAAVVRSEIVPVQDGVPADDVLFDLVGDADVVLIGEASHGTYEFYAARAAMTRRLIEEKGFCAVAAEADWPDAYRVNRFVRGHSEDVTAAEALRGFELFPTWMWRNTVVLDFVGWLRERNDRFGAEERAKAGFYGLDLYSLYRSIQEVVAYLDRVDPAAARRARERYACLDHYGGDGQVYGYAAAFGAGDTCERQLVDQLVDLQRHAADYTVHDGPLAADDFFYAQQNARTVRSAADYYRSMFTGRVSSWNLRDWHMADTLDALRAHLGRQRTTPAKIVVWAHNSHVGDATATEVATRGELTLGQIARARHPGDCRLVGFTTYTGTVTAASDWDAPADRKRVRPALPDSLEELFHEVGEKEFLVPLGSAEWAAKVLTSARLERAIGVIYRPDTERSSHYFRARAADQFDAIIHIDETRAVEPLERTARWDSGEPSETYPFAA
;
A
#
# COMPACT_ATOMS: atom_id res chain seq x y z
N MET A 1 0.59 16.37 16.79
CA MET A 1 1.81 15.78 16.19
C MET A 1 1.39 14.55 15.40
N SER A 2 1.91 14.37 14.19
CA SER A 2 1.45 13.31 13.28
C SER A 2 1.91 11.93 13.77
N ASN A 3 1.08 10.90 13.53
CA ASN A 3 1.43 9.52 13.82
C ASN A 3 2.27 8.97 12.64
N ARG A 4 3.59 8.85 12.82
CA ARG A 4 4.54 8.37 11.80
C ARG A 4 4.98 6.93 12.08
N LEU A 5 5.06 6.14 11.02
CA LEU A 5 5.65 4.81 11.00
C LEU A 5 6.97 4.90 10.23
N PHE A 6 8.07 4.42 10.81
CA PHE A 6 9.40 4.43 10.21
C PHE A 6 9.69 3.12 9.49
N ARG A 7 10.49 3.13 8.42
CA ARG A 7 10.87 1.89 7.73
C ARG A 7 11.74 1.00 8.62
N ASP A 8 12.80 1.57 9.16
CA ASP A 8 13.78 0.92 10.02
C ASP A 8 14.41 1.98 10.94
N ARG A 9 15.36 1.57 11.79
CA ARG A 9 16.06 2.49 12.70
C ARG A 9 16.88 3.58 11.98
N ARG A 10 17.34 3.34 10.75
CA ARG A 10 18.11 4.34 9.99
C ARG A 10 17.18 5.43 9.45
N ASP A 11 16.04 5.05 8.90
CA ASP A 11 15.00 6.00 8.48
C ASP A 11 14.55 6.90 9.64
N ALA A 12 14.28 6.30 10.80
CA ALA A 12 13.98 7.03 12.01
C ALA A 12 15.09 8.02 12.43
N GLY A 13 16.35 7.60 12.33
CA GLY A 13 17.51 8.45 12.65
C GLY A 13 17.65 9.65 11.72
N ARG A 14 17.46 9.47 10.40
CA ARG A 14 17.51 10.57 9.42
C ARG A 14 16.41 11.60 9.65
N TYR A 15 15.19 11.14 9.92
CA TYR A 15 14.09 12.04 10.22
C TYR A 15 14.34 12.81 11.52
N LEU A 16 14.80 12.11 12.57
CA LEU A 16 15.15 12.72 13.84
C LEU A 16 16.28 13.74 13.71
N ALA A 17 17.26 13.50 12.84
CA ALA A 17 18.33 14.45 12.52
C ALA A 17 17.79 15.76 11.94
N GLY A 18 16.77 15.69 11.06
CA GLY A 18 16.09 16.86 10.52
C GLY A 18 15.46 17.74 11.62
N LEU A 19 14.85 17.13 12.63
CA LEU A 19 14.29 17.85 13.79
C LEU A 19 15.39 18.48 14.68
N LEU A 20 16.61 17.96 14.60
CA LEU A 20 17.78 18.42 15.35
C LEU A 20 18.69 19.36 14.53
N ALA A 21 18.24 19.84 13.37
CA ALA A 21 19.08 20.61 12.44
C ALA A 21 19.75 21.85 13.07
N GLN A 22 19.18 22.42 14.13
CA GLN A 22 19.75 23.53 14.91
C GLN A 22 21.10 23.21 15.59
N TYR A 23 21.46 21.93 15.71
CA TYR A 23 22.73 21.48 16.30
C TYR A 23 23.83 21.21 15.25
N ARG A 24 23.52 21.32 13.95
CA ARG A 24 24.43 20.94 12.87
C ARG A 24 25.69 21.81 12.87
N GLY A 25 26.86 21.17 12.73
CA GLY A 25 28.17 21.83 12.63
C GLY A 25 28.69 22.45 13.93
N ARG A 26 27.99 22.26 15.06
CA ARG A 26 28.43 22.80 16.35
C ARG A 26 29.56 21.94 16.95
N PRO A 27 30.71 22.54 17.31
CA PRO A 27 31.85 21.80 17.84
C PRO A 27 31.64 21.29 19.28
N ASP A 28 30.65 21.82 20.00
CA ASP A 28 30.32 21.45 21.38
C ASP A 28 29.27 20.32 21.48
N VAL A 29 28.80 19.78 20.35
CA VAL A 29 27.78 18.73 20.33
C VAL A 29 28.41 17.34 20.34
N LEU A 30 27.85 16.44 21.17
CA LEU A 30 28.19 15.02 21.22
C LEU A 30 26.91 14.19 21.16
N VAL A 31 26.85 13.20 20.27
CA VAL A 31 25.71 12.29 20.16
C VAL A 31 26.04 10.97 20.87
N LEU A 32 25.19 10.58 21.81
CA LEU A 32 25.31 9.33 22.55
C LEU A 32 24.10 8.43 22.27
N GLY A 33 24.35 7.23 21.73
CA GLY A 33 23.32 6.22 21.51
C GLY A 33 23.19 5.26 22.70
N LEU A 34 21.96 4.99 23.15
CA LEU A 34 21.67 3.92 24.11
C LEU A 34 21.67 2.56 23.38
N PRO A 35 22.56 1.62 23.74
CA PRO A 35 22.63 0.35 23.04
C PRO A 35 21.52 -0.63 23.46
N ARG A 36 21.07 -1.52 22.57
CA ARG A 36 21.59 -1.71 21.19
C ARG A 36 20.85 -0.88 20.15
N GLY A 37 19.54 -0.75 20.30
CA GLY A 37 18.64 -0.18 19.29
C GLY A 37 18.85 1.31 19.03
N GLY A 38 19.23 2.10 20.03
CA GLY A 38 19.49 3.53 19.86
C GLY A 38 20.70 3.86 19.01
N VAL A 39 21.69 2.97 18.87
CA VAL A 39 22.95 3.28 18.17
C VAL A 39 22.76 3.46 16.66
N PRO A 40 22.02 2.60 15.93
CA PRO A 40 21.65 2.87 14.53
C PRO A 40 20.96 4.22 14.29
N VAL A 41 20.08 4.64 15.19
CA VAL A 41 19.39 5.94 15.11
C VAL A 41 20.40 7.06 15.36
N ALA A 42 21.19 6.94 16.44
CA ALA A 42 22.22 7.88 16.83
C ALA A 42 23.29 8.08 15.75
N TYR A 43 23.62 7.02 15.00
CA TYR A 43 24.59 7.08 13.90
C TYR A 43 24.14 8.02 12.80
N GLU A 44 22.90 7.89 12.33
CA GLU A 44 22.37 8.78 11.29
C GLU A 44 22.25 10.22 11.80
N VAL A 45 21.85 10.41 13.06
CA VAL A 45 21.82 11.73 13.71
C VAL A 45 23.21 12.35 13.77
N ALA A 46 24.22 11.63 14.26
CA ALA A 46 25.58 12.12 14.36
C ALA A 46 26.19 12.46 12.99
N ASN A 47 25.96 11.58 12.00
CA ASN A 47 26.45 11.76 10.64
C ASN A 47 25.87 13.01 9.96
N ASP A 48 24.55 13.25 10.08
CA ASP A 48 23.91 14.43 9.50
C ASP A 48 24.27 15.73 10.23
N LEU A 49 24.42 15.69 11.56
CA LEU A 49 24.82 16.86 12.34
C LEU A 49 26.32 17.19 12.22
N GLY A 50 27.13 16.26 11.71
CA GLY A 50 28.60 16.38 11.71
C GLY A 50 29.20 16.31 13.13
N ALA A 51 28.53 15.61 14.06
CA ALA A 51 28.92 15.52 15.46
C ALA A 51 29.57 14.16 15.78
N PRO A 52 30.46 14.07 16.79
CA PRO A 52 30.98 12.78 17.24
C PRO A 52 29.87 11.86 17.77
N LEU A 53 29.98 10.57 17.45
CA LEU A 53 29.11 9.51 17.96
C LEU A 53 29.85 8.64 18.98
N ASP A 54 29.19 8.34 20.10
CA ASP A 54 29.61 7.29 21.03
C ASP A 54 28.39 6.57 21.64
N VAL A 55 28.65 5.58 22.51
CA VAL A 55 27.63 4.85 23.28
C VAL A 55 27.58 5.31 24.72
N PHE A 56 26.36 5.29 25.28
CA PHE A 56 26.12 5.43 26.70
C PHE A 56 25.35 4.22 27.21
N VAL A 57 26.04 3.33 27.92
CA VAL A 57 25.49 2.05 28.37
C VAL A 57 24.74 2.27 29.68
N VAL A 58 23.48 1.85 29.74
CA VAL A 58 22.68 1.91 30.96
C VAL A 58 21.99 0.56 31.19
N ARG A 59 22.04 0.09 32.44
CA ARG A 59 21.40 -1.13 32.92
C ARG A 59 20.56 -0.80 34.14
N LYS A 60 19.35 -1.35 34.22
CA LYS A 60 18.47 -1.18 35.38
C LYS A 60 18.96 -2.05 36.52
N LEU A 61 18.83 -1.56 37.75
CA LEU A 61 19.01 -2.32 38.97
C LEU A 61 17.64 -2.80 39.43
N GLY A 62 17.35 -4.08 39.16
CA GLY A 62 16.15 -4.73 39.67
C GLY A 62 16.25 -4.94 41.18
N VAL A 63 15.10 -4.92 41.87
CA VAL A 63 15.01 -5.39 43.25
C VAL A 63 15.22 -6.92 43.24
N PRO A 64 16.05 -7.50 44.14
CA PRO A 64 16.17 -8.96 44.22
C PRO A 64 14.81 -9.64 44.40
N ASP A 65 14.62 -10.78 43.73
CA ASP A 65 13.37 -11.54 43.67
C ASP A 65 12.18 -10.80 42.97
N HIS A 66 12.39 -9.55 42.54
CA HIS A 66 11.41 -8.71 41.84
C HIS A 66 12.07 -7.87 40.73
N GLU A 67 12.70 -8.56 39.77
CA GLU A 67 13.54 -7.95 38.72
C GLU A 67 12.80 -6.89 37.86
N GLU A 68 11.47 -6.99 37.76
CA GLU A 68 10.62 -6.02 37.04
C GLU A 68 10.52 -4.66 37.73
N VAL A 69 10.80 -4.60 39.04
CA VAL A 69 10.80 -3.36 39.83
C VAL A 69 12.22 -2.81 39.89
N ALA A 70 12.44 -1.65 39.27
CA ALA A 70 13.76 -1.01 39.26
C ALA A 70 13.97 -0.15 40.53
N MET A 71 14.90 -0.55 41.40
CA MET A 71 15.37 0.27 42.53
C MET A 71 16.41 1.31 42.11
N GLY A 72 16.96 1.20 40.91
CA GLY A 72 17.95 2.14 40.38
C GLY A 72 18.43 1.77 38.99
N ALA A 73 19.58 2.29 38.61
CA ALA A 73 20.30 1.94 37.39
C ALA A 73 21.82 2.15 37.56
N MET A 74 22.57 1.31 36.84
CA MET A 74 24.00 1.47 36.62
C MET A 74 24.24 2.01 35.21
N ALA A 75 25.01 3.09 35.11
CA ALA A 75 25.34 3.72 33.84
C ALA A 75 26.86 3.73 33.58
N SER A 76 27.20 4.03 32.33
CA SER A 76 28.56 4.31 31.87
C SER A 76 29.33 5.20 32.85
N GLY A 77 30.60 4.88 33.08
CA GLY A 77 31.44 5.59 34.05
C GLY A 77 31.28 5.15 35.51
N GLY A 78 30.53 4.06 35.78
CA GLY A 78 30.34 3.52 37.13
C GLY A 78 29.33 4.31 37.96
N VAL A 79 28.48 5.10 37.29
CA VAL A 79 27.50 5.96 37.95
C VAL A 79 26.29 5.13 38.40
N LEU A 80 26.05 5.13 39.72
CA LEU A 80 24.89 4.54 40.36
C LEU A 80 23.80 5.61 40.54
N VAL A 81 22.60 5.33 40.05
CA VAL A 81 21.41 6.17 40.24
C VAL A 81 20.35 5.35 40.96
N LEU A 82 19.82 5.86 42.08
CA LEU A 82 18.82 5.17 42.89
C LEU A 82 17.45 5.83 42.82
N ASN A 83 16.41 5.01 42.96
CA ASN A 83 15.05 5.46 43.19
C ASN A 83 14.77 5.43 44.70
N ASP A 84 14.90 6.58 45.35
CA ASP A 84 14.77 6.72 46.80
C ASP A 84 13.40 6.28 47.34
N ASP A 85 12.35 6.34 46.54
CA ASP A 85 11.00 5.93 46.96
C ASP A 85 10.89 4.41 47.00
N VAL A 86 11.47 3.69 46.04
CA VAL A 86 11.52 2.23 46.02
C VAL A 86 12.44 1.72 47.13
N VAL A 87 13.61 2.33 47.28
CA VAL A 87 14.59 1.96 48.31
C VAL A 87 14.00 2.10 49.71
N ARG A 88 13.33 3.24 50.00
CA ARG A 88 12.67 3.46 51.30
C ARG A 88 11.43 2.61 51.48
N GLY A 89 10.60 2.47 50.44
CA GLY A 89 9.34 1.72 50.50
C GLY A 89 9.52 0.22 50.76
N LEU A 90 10.61 -0.35 50.24
CA LEU A 90 10.95 -1.77 50.43
C LEU A 90 12.01 -1.99 51.52
N ASN A 91 12.46 -0.93 52.20
CA ASN A 91 13.47 -0.96 53.25
C ASN A 91 14.74 -1.72 52.84
N LEU A 92 15.22 -1.46 51.61
CA LEU A 92 16.36 -2.16 51.03
C LEU A 92 17.66 -1.76 51.74
N SER A 93 18.44 -2.76 52.16
CA SER A 93 19.71 -2.48 52.84
C SER A 93 20.78 -2.02 51.85
N PRO A 94 21.76 -1.19 52.28
CA PRO A 94 22.87 -0.78 51.43
C PRO A 94 23.64 -1.96 50.81
N GLU A 95 23.75 -3.08 51.52
CA GLU A 95 24.43 -4.29 51.03
C GLU A 95 23.69 -4.94 49.86
N VAL A 96 22.37 -4.90 49.86
CA VAL A 96 21.53 -5.40 48.77
C VAL A 96 21.71 -4.55 47.51
N ILE A 97 21.68 -3.24 47.68
CA ILE A 97 21.87 -2.27 46.58
C ILE A 97 23.28 -2.42 46.00
N GLN A 98 24.30 -2.52 46.86
CA GLN A 98 25.70 -2.67 46.46
C GLN A 98 25.92 -3.95 45.65
N ARG A 99 25.34 -5.08 46.07
CA ARG A 99 25.46 -6.35 45.33
C ARG A 99 24.89 -6.26 43.92
N ALA A 100 23.67 -5.72 43.80
CA ALA A 100 23.05 -5.51 42.49
C ALA A 100 23.84 -4.53 41.62
N ALA A 101 24.38 -3.45 42.23
CA ALA A 101 25.22 -2.48 41.54
C ALA A 101 26.53 -3.09 41.02
N GLU A 102 27.15 -3.98 41.79
CA GLU A 102 28.35 -4.71 41.37
C GLU A 102 28.07 -5.69 40.21
N GLU A 103 26.95 -6.42 40.28
CA GLU A 103 26.54 -7.37 39.23
C GLU A 103 26.26 -6.65 37.91
N GLU A 104 25.41 -5.61 37.95
CA GLU A 104 25.08 -4.82 36.77
C GLU A 104 26.26 -3.98 36.29
N GLY A 105 27.10 -3.48 37.20
CA GLY A 105 28.31 -2.75 36.89
C GLY A 105 29.32 -3.55 36.08
N ARG A 106 29.47 -4.86 36.36
CA ARG A 106 30.32 -5.75 35.55
C ARG A 106 29.82 -5.87 34.11
N GLU A 107 28.51 -5.97 33.91
CA GLU A 107 27.94 -6.04 32.56
C GLU A 107 28.03 -4.72 31.81
N VAL A 108 27.82 -3.59 32.48
CA VAL A 108 28.07 -2.25 31.91
C VAL A 108 29.52 -2.15 31.43
N LEU A 109 30.49 -2.47 32.29
CA LEU A 109 31.91 -2.41 31.95
C LEU A 109 32.28 -3.33 30.79
N ARG A 110 31.74 -4.56 30.77
CA ARG A 110 31.96 -5.53 29.69
C ARG A 110 31.47 -4.98 28.35
N ARG A 111 30.27 -4.37 28.30
CA ARG A 111 29.72 -3.77 27.07
C ARG A 111 30.48 -2.52 26.64
N GLU A 112 30.87 -1.67 27.59
CA GLU A 112 31.69 -0.50 27.29
C GLU A 112 33.02 -0.90 26.64
N GLN A 113 33.71 -1.89 27.21
CA GLN A 113 34.95 -2.41 26.64
C GLN A 113 34.73 -3.00 25.24
N ALA A 114 33.64 -3.76 25.05
CA ALA A 114 33.32 -4.38 23.77
C ALA A 114 32.95 -3.36 22.67
N TYR A 115 32.22 -2.29 23.00
CA TYR A 115 31.79 -1.28 22.03
C TYR A 115 32.86 -0.22 21.75
N ARG A 116 33.63 0.18 22.77
CA ARG A 116 34.67 1.19 22.62
C ARG A 116 36.00 0.63 22.14
N GLU A 117 36.20 -0.69 22.21
CA GLU A 117 37.41 -1.40 21.76
C GLU A 117 38.67 -0.82 22.41
N GLY A 118 38.58 -0.53 23.71
CA GLY A 118 39.66 0.07 24.49
C GLY A 118 39.75 1.60 24.45
N ARG A 119 38.89 2.30 23.67
CA ARG A 119 38.80 3.77 23.73
C ARG A 119 38.17 4.23 25.07
N PRO A 120 38.66 5.33 25.67
CA PRO A 120 38.04 5.89 26.86
C PRO A 120 36.66 6.49 26.55
N MET A 121 35.83 6.67 27.58
CA MET A 121 34.59 7.43 27.46
C MET A 121 34.90 8.87 27.03
N PRO A 122 34.12 9.46 26.11
CA PRO A 122 34.34 10.82 25.65
C PRO A 122 34.05 11.81 26.78
N ASP A 123 34.83 12.90 26.83
CA ASP A 123 34.56 13.98 27.76
C ASP A 123 33.23 14.66 27.39
N VAL A 124 32.29 14.66 28.34
CA VAL A 124 30.95 15.24 28.21
C VAL A 124 30.83 16.58 28.96
N ALA A 125 31.83 16.96 29.76
CA ALA A 125 31.78 18.17 30.56
C ALA A 125 31.66 19.40 29.66
N ALA A 126 30.79 20.34 30.04
CA ALA A 126 30.50 21.56 29.29
C ALA A 126 30.06 21.39 27.82
N LYS A 127 29.68 20.17 27.39
CA LYS A 127 29.16 19.91 26.03
C LYS A 127 27.63 19.85 25.99
N THR A 128 27.09 20.03 24.80
CA THR A 128 25.70 19.70 24.47
C THR A 128 25.62 18.22 24.10
N VAL A 129 25.04 17.40 24.97
CA VAL A 129 24.90 15.96 24.78
C VAL A 129 23.52 15.65 24.23
N ILE A 130 23.45 15.06 23.02
CA ILE A 130 22.21 14.54 22.43
C ILE A 130 22.16 13.04 22.71
N LEU A 131 21.20 12.64 23.52
CA LEU A 131 21.00 11.27 23.98
C LEU A 131 19.88 10.60 23.18
N VAL A 132 20.23 9.54 22.44
CA VAL A 132 19.37 8.94 21.42
C VAL A 132 19.02 7.49 21.77
N ASP A 133 17.75 7.12 21.61
CA ASP A 133 17.25 5.73 21.66
C ASP A 133 16.29 5.46 20.49
N ASP A 134 15.98 4.20 20.20
CA ASP A 134 15.06 3.83 19.10
C ASP A 134 13.58 4.05 19.44
N GLY A 135 13.26 4.29 20.71
CA GLY A 135 11.99 4.79 21.16
C GLY A 135 11.83 4.61 22.67
N LEU A 136 10.78 5.18 23.23
CA LEU A 136 10.52 5.10 24.67
C LEU A 136 9.16 4.46 24.91
N ALA A 137 9.14 3.34 25.63
CA ALA A 137 7.90 2.81 26.17
C ALA A 137 7.56 3.47 27.51
N THR A 138 8.43 3.32 28.51
CA THR A 138 8.26 3.89 29.86
C THR A 138 9.27 4.98 30.19
N GLY A 139 10.29 5.18 29.34
CA GLY A 139 11.36 6.15 29.55
C GLY A 139 12.36 5.80 30.65
N ALA A 140 12.22 4.67 31.36
CA ALA A 140 13.03 4.35 32.53
C ALA A 140 14.56 4.34 32.27
N SER A 141 15.00 3.68 31.19
CA SER A 141 16.42 3.65 30.82
C SER A 141 16.94 5.03 30.44
N MET A 142 16.12 5.83 29.73
CA MET A 142 16.45 7.19 29.34
C MET A 142 16.56 8.12 30.56
N ARG A 143 15.66 8.02 31.54
CA ARG A 143 15.72 8.79 32.80
C ARG A 143 17.01 8.51 33.56
N ALA A 144 17.36 7.24 33.73
CA ALA A 144 18.60 6.82 34.35
C ALA A 144 19.81 7.38 33.59
N ALA A 145 19.77 7.35 32.26
CA ALA A 145 20.84 7.87 31.43
C ALA A 145 21.03 9.39 31.58
N VAL A 146 19.94 10.16 31.59
CA VAL A 146 19.97 11.61 31.84
C VAL A 146 20.52 11.92 33.24
N GLN A 147 20.04 11.23 34.28
CA GLN A 147 20.51 11.43 35.66
C GLN A 147 22.00 11.10 35.81
N ALA A 148 22.47 10.03 35.18
CA ALA A 148 23.89 9.69 35.20
C ALA A 148 24.75 10.72 34.47
N LEU A 149 24.32 11.17 33.28
CA LEU A 149 25.03 12.19 32.51
C LEU A 149 25.14 13.52 33.27
N ARG A 150 24.12 13.92 34.04
CA ARG A 150 24.19 15.14 34.86
C ARG A 150 25.34 15.15 35.85
N GLN A 151 25.77 13.98 36.36
CA GLN A 151 26.93 13.89 37.27
C GLN A 151 28.25 14.27 36.58
N HIS A 152 28.31 14.21 35.26
CA HIS A 152 29.46 14.62 34.46
C HIS A 152 29.39 16.08 33.97
N GLN A 153 28.43 16.86 34.48
CA GLN A 153 28.32 18.31 34.25
C GLN A 153 28.32 18.74 32.75
N PRO A 154 27.48 18.14 31.88
CA PRO A 154 27.29 18.66 30.52
C PRO A 154 26.64 20.05 30.58
N ALA A 155 26.91 20.88 29.56
CA ALA A 155 26.27 22.19 29.42
C ALA A 155 24.77 22.05 29.10
N ARG A 156 24.40 21.04 28.32
CA ARG A 156 23.02 20.75 27.94
C ARG A 156 22.81 19.26 27.68
N ILE A 157 21.66 18.72 28.05
CA ILE A 157 21.21 17.36 27.71
C ILE A 157 19.94 17.46 26.88
N VAL A 158 19.98 16.93 25.67
CA VAL A 158 18.87 16.85 24.72
C VAL A 158 18.50 15.37 24.59
N VAL A 159 17.28 14.99 24.93
CA VAL A 159 16.77 13.64 24.65
C VAL A 159 16.14 13.66 23.27
N ALA A 160 16.56 12.76 22.38
CA ALA A 160 16.01 12.67 21.03
C ALA A 160 15.59 11.24 20.72
N VAL A 161 14.30 11.03 20.43
CA VAL A 161 13.75 9.69 20.16
C VAL A 161 12.76 9.69 19.01
N PRO A 162 12.68 8.61 18.21
CA PRO A 162 11.72 8.53 17.12
C PRO A 162 10.27 8.47 17.60
N ALA A 163 9.97 7.62 18.59
CA ALA A 163 8.60 7.41 19.04
C ALA A 163 8.50 7.22 20.57
N ALA A 164 7.52 7.88 21.19
CA ALA A 164 7.22 7.74 22.61
C ALA A 164 5.77 8.16 22.97
N PRO A 165 5.17 7.67 24.07
CA PRO A 165 3.94 8.25 24.59
C PRO A 165 4.13 9.73 24.96
N SER A 166 3.09 10.54 24.73
CA SER A 166 3.11 11.97 25.12
C SER A 166 3.26 12.17 26.64
N SER A 167 2.80 11.23 27.47
CA SER A 167 3.06 11.22 28.91
C SER A 167 4.55 11.06 29.23
N THR A 168 5.22 10.11 28.58
CA THR A 168 6.65 9.85 28.79
C THR A 168 7.53 11.03 28.34
N CYS A 169 7.17 11.70 27.23
CA CYS A 169 7.86 12.93 26.81
C CYS A 169 7.76 14.02 27.88
N ARG A 170 6.55 14.30 28.41
CA ARG A 170 6.33 15.31 29.47
C ARG A 170 7.10 15.01 30.75
N GLU A 171 7.20 13.73 31.13
CA GLU A 171 8.01 13.33 32.29
C GLU A 171 9.51 13.61 32.09
N LEU A 172 10.02 13.42 30.87
CA LEU A 172 11.42 13.66 30.53
C LEU A 172 11.76 15.14 30.37
N GLU A 173 10.80 15.98 29.97
CA GLU A 173 10.95 17.45 29.92
C GLU A 173 11.28 18.05 31.30
N ALA A 174 10.94 17.36 32.40
CA ALA A 174 11.31 17.79 33.74
C ALA A 174 12.78 17.46 34.11
N LEU A 175 13.47 16.63 33.33
CA LEU A 175 14.82 16.11 33.65
C LEU A 175 15.89 16.55 32.63
N ALA A 176 15.53 16.64 31.35
CA ALA A 176 16.38 17.07 30.25
C ALA A 176 16.16 18.55 29.90
N ASP A 177 17.13 19.19 29.27
CA ASP A 177 17.00 20.60 28.84
C ASP A 177 16.20 20.76 27.54
N GLU A 178 15.99 19.66 26.81
CA GLU A 178 15.15 19.57 25.63
C GLU A 178 14.75 18.11 25.38
N VAL A 179 13.52 17.89 24.92
CA VAL A 179 13.03 16.58 24.47
C VAL A 179 12.51 16.73 23.05
N VAL A 180 13.14 16.03 22.12
CA VAL A 180 12.76 15.97 20.70
C VAL A 180 12.19 14.58 20.42
N CYS A 181 10.88 14.52 20.17
CA CYS A 181 10.18 13.29 19.84
C CYS A 181 9.55 13.41 18.45
N ALA A 182 9.91 12.51 17.53
CA ALA A 182 9.43 12.61 16.15
C ALA A 182 7.95 12.25 15.99
N THR A 183 7.43 11.31 16.77
CA THR A 183 6.00 10.94 16.79
C THR A 183 5.54 10.54 18.19
N THR A 184 4.29 10.86 18.53
CA THR A 184 3.66 10.44 19.79
C THR A 184 2.39 9.63 19.53
N PRO A 185 2.49 8.32 19.21
CA PRO A 185 1.33 7.49 18.90
C PRO A 185 0.33 7.42 20.04
N SER A 186 -0.97 7.38 19.70
CA SER A 186 -2.05 7.13 20.65
C SER A 186 -3.12 6.24 20.00
N PRO A 187 -3.45 5.08 20.59
CA PRO A 187 -2.80 4.45 21.76
C PRO A 187 -1.35 4.01 21.47
N PHE A 188 -0.48 4.03 22.49
CA PHE A 188 0.89 3.53 22.39
C PHE A 188 0.98 2.14 23.01
N PHE A 189 1.35 1.14 22.23
CA PHE A 189 1.50 -0.24 22.72
C PHE A 189 2.98 -0.63 22.92
N ALA A 190 3.82 -0.45 21.90
CA ALA A 190 5.24 -0.80 21.95
C ALA A 190 6.06 0.05 20.97
N VAL A 191 7.35 0.22 21.26
CA VAL A 191 8.29 0.93 20.38
C VAL A 191 8.33 0.31 18.98
N GLY A 192 8.35 -1.03 18.90
CA GLY A 192 8.43 -1.75 17.62
C GLY A 192 7.27 -1.50 16.66
N GLN A 193 6.10 -1.06 17.14
CA GLN A 193 4.96 -0.70 16.28
C GLN A 193 5.15 0.63 15.56
N SER A 194 6.18 1.40 15.91
CA SER A 194 6.57 2.59 15.17
C SER A 194 7.51 2.27 14.01
N TYR A 195 7.81 0.99 13.75
CA TYR A 195 8.75 0.52 12.73
C TYR A 195 8.15 -0.57 11.85
N TRP A 196 8.44 -0.55 10.55
CA TRP A 196 8.14 -1.65 9.62
C TRP A 196 9.08 -2.83 9.84
N ASP A 197 10.38 -2.56 9.90
CA ASP A 197 11.43 -3.49 10.28
C ASP A 197 12.00 -3.08 11.64
N PHE A 198 11.66 -3.87 12.67
CA PHE A 198 12.20 -3.75 14.02
C PHE A 198 13.14 -4.89 14.38
N THR A 199 13.82 -5.50 13.40
CA THR A 199 14.78 -6.58 13.59
C THR A 199 15.81 -6.23 14.67
N GLN A 200 16.11 -7.20 15.54
CA GLN A 200 16.96 -6.95 16.70
C GLN A 200 18.38 -6.52 16.28
N THR A 201 18.85 -5.38 16.82
CA THR A 201 20.22 -4.90 16.56
C THR A 201 21.22 -5.76 17.33
N THR A 202 22.25 -6.27 16.64
CA THR A 202 23.31 -7.09 17.22
C THR A 202 24.46 -6.24 17.77
N ASP A 203 25.25 -6.80 18.69
CA ASP A 203 26.45 -6.13 19.20
C ASP A 203 27.47 -5.86 18.08
N GLU A 204 27.57 -6.74 17.08
CA GLU A 204 28.42 -6.53 15.90
C GLU A 204 27.98 -5.29 15.10
N ALA A 205 26.66 -5.13 14.89
CA ALA A 205 26.13 -3.98 14.18
C ALA A 205 26.43 -2.66 14.93
N VAL A 206 26.34 -2.66 16.26
CA VAL A 206 26.73 -1.52 17.11
C VAL A 206 28.20 -1.16 16.90
N ARG A 207 29.12 -2.13 16.99
CA ARG A 207 30.55 -1.90 16.78
C ARG A 207 30.84 -1.39 15.36
N GLY A 208 30.20 -1.97 14.35
CA GLY A 208 30.35 -1.57 12.95
C GLY A 208 30.01 -0.09 12.74
N LEU A 209 28.89 0.38 13.32
CA LEU A 209 28.47 1.78 13.23
C LEU A 209 29.40 2.73 13.98
N LEU A 210 29.87 2.35 15.18
CA LEU A 210 30.83 3.17 15.94
C LEU A 210 32.18 3.30 15.22
N ARG A 211 32.65 2.24 14.56
CA ARG A 211 33.87 2.30 13.72
C ARG A 211 33.65 3.18 12.50
N ALA A 212 32.52 3.03 11.81
CA ALA A 212 32.17 3.84 10.65
C ALA A 212 32.07 5.33 11.00
N ALA A 213 31.52 5.68 12.16
CA ALA A 213 31.45 7.08 12.62
C ALA A 213 32.83 7.65 12.94
N ALA A 214 33.75 6.83 13.48
CA ALA A 214 35.11 7.25 13.76
C ALA A 214 35.94 7.51 12.49
N THR A 215 35.66 6.79 11.39
CA THR A 215 36.33 6.97 10.09
C THR A 215 35.66 8.01 9.18
N SER A 216 34.38 8.31 9.37
CA SER A 216 33.59 9.23 8.54
C SER A 216 33.78 10.71 8.86
N ARG A 217 34.96 11.15 9.33
CA ARG A 217 35.31 12.58 9.27
C ARG A 217 35.50 12.97 7.81
N LEU A 218 34.40 13.26 7.12
CA LEU A 218 34.42 13.70 5.74
C LEU A 218 35.08 15.08 5.63
N PRO A 219 35.80 15.34 4.52
CA PRO A 219 36.38 16.65 4.23
C PRO A 219 35.29 17.70 4.06
N GLU A 220 35.56 18.94 4.46
CA GLU A 220 34.78 20.11 4.04
C GLU A 220 34.73 20.16 2.50
N GLY A 221 33.53 20.06 1.93
CA GLY A 221 33.27 20.39 0.52
C GLY A 221 32.61 19.31 -0.34
N ALA A 222 31.29 19.19 -0.23
CA ALA A 222 30.36 18.84 -1.32
C ALA A 222 28.98 19.38 -0.90
N GLY A 223 28.34 20.36 -1.52
CA GLY A 223 28.25 20.64 -2.95
C GLY A 223 26.79 20.47 -3.38
N VAL A 224 25.91 21.40 -2.95
CA VAL A 224 24.49 21.59 -3.31
C VAL A 224 23.52 20.49 -2.82
N TYR A 225 22.83 20.77 -1.70
CA TYR A 225 21.68 20.02 -1.22
C TYR A 225 20.57 20.00 -2.30
N ARG A 226 20.35 18.86 -2.97
CA ARG A 226 19.15 18.65 -3.80
C ARG A 226 18.01 18.25 -2.88
N THR A 227 16.87 18.94 -2.96
CA THR A 227 15.62 18.48 -2.33
C THR A 227 15.23 17.11 -2.90
N GLU A 228 14.41 16.33 -2.19
CA GLU A 228 13.90 15.06 -2.70
C GLU A 228 13.19 15.25 -4.06
N ALA A 229 12.40 16.32 -4.19
CA ALA A 229 11.78 16.72 -5.46
C ALA A 229 12.81 16.99 -6.57
N ALA A 230 13.94 17.64 -6.26
CA ALA A 230 15.01 17.87 -7.24
C ALA A 230 15.75 16.59 -7.64
N VAL A 231 15.82 15.59 -6.75
CA VAL A 231 16.34 14.26 -7.08
C VAL A 231 15.38 13.54 -8.03
N VAL A 232 14.08 13.49 -7.70
CA VAL A 232 13.05 12.89 -8.56
C VAL A 232 13.04 13.58 -9.93
N ARG A 233 13.02 14.93 -9.97
CA ARG A 233 13.05 15.73 -11.20
C ARG A 233 14.21 15.36 -12.14
N SER A 234 15.35 14.90 -11.60
CA SER A 234 16.51 14.56 -12.43
C SER A 234 16.38 13.24 -13.20
N GLU A 235 15.37 12.42 -12.89
CA GLU A 235 15.17 11.09 -13.50
C GLU A 235 13.72 10.84 -13.96
N ILE A 236 12.89 11.90 -14.02
CA ILE A 236 11.57 11.80 -14.64
C ILE A 236 11.68 11.69 -16.16
N VAL A 237 10.69 11.07 -16.77
CA VAL A 237 10.51 11.00 -18.23
C VAL A 237 9.24 11.76 -18.59
N PRO A 238 9.26 12.64 -19.61
CA PRO A 238 8.07 13.36 -20.02
C PRO A 238 7.01 12.39 -20.57
N VAL A 239 5.75 12.71 -20.29
CA VAL A 239 4.58 12.04 -20.88
C VAL A 239 3.70 13.09 -21.54
N GLN A 240 2.81 12.66 -22.41
CA GLN A 240 1.77 13.51 -23.00
C GLN A 240 0.41 12.90 -22.70
N ASP A 241 -0.46 13.66 -22.03
CA ASP A 241 -1.78 13.20 -21.57
C ASP A 241 -1.70 11.89 -20.76
N GLY A 242 -0.68 11.78 -19.90
CA GLY A 242 -0.37 10.59 -19.10
C GLY A 242 0.22 9.42 -19.88
N VAL A 243 0.56 9.57 -21.16
CA VAL A 243 1.09 8.50 -22.02
C VAL A 243 2.57 8.74 -22.31
N PRO A 244 3.48 7.83 -21.92
CA PRO A 244 4.89 7.92 -22.32
C PRO A 244 5.06 7.64 -23.82
N ALA A 245 6.17 8.07 -24.39
CA ALA A 245 6.54 7.70 -25.75
C ALA A 245 6.60 6.17 -25.94
N ASP A 246 6.34 5.69 -27.15
CA ASP A 246 6.23 4.24 -27.43
C ASP A 246 7.49 3.46 -27.05
N ASP A 247 8.68 4.00 -27.30
CA ASP A 247 9.95 3.38 -26.92
C ASP A 247 10.06 3.21 -25.41
N VAL A 248 9.71 4.24 -24.64
CA VAL A 248 9.67 4.21 -23.17
C VAL A 248 8.64 3.20 -22.67
N LEU A 249 7.43 3.19 -23.24
CA LEU A 249 6.37 2.23 -22.89
C LEU A 249 6.81 0.80 -23.17
N PHE A 250 7.42 0.56 -24.33
CA PHE A 250 7.81 -0.77 -24.77
C PHE A 250 9.02 -1.31 -24.01
N ASP A 251 9.93 -0.44 -23.57
CA ASP A 251 11.03 -0.78 -22.68
C ASP A 251 10.54 -1.11 -21.27
N LEU A 252 9.59 -0.32 -20.73
CA LEU A 252 8.95 -0.58 -19.44
C LEU A 252 8.25 -1.95 -19.43
N VAL A 253 7.49 -2.25 -20.49
CA VAL A 253 6.80 -3.53 -20.64
C VAL A 253 7.78 -4.68 -20.90
N GLY A 254 8.82 -4.45 -21.69
CA GLY A 254 9.76 -5.48 -22.11
C GLY A 254 9.05 -6.68 -22.75
N ASP A 255 9.36 -7.88 -22.26
CA ASP A 255 8.75 -9.13 -22.73
C ASP A 255 7.55 -9.59 -21.89
N ALA A 256 7.10 -8.80 -20.90
CA ALA A 256 6.03 -9.19 -20.00
C ALA A 256 4.73 -9.53 -20.75
N ASP A 257 4.10 -10.61 -20.31
CA ASP A 257 2.80 -11.07 -20.78
C ASP A 257 1.66 -10.44 -19.98
N VAL A 258 1.91 -9.97 -18.75
CA VAL A 258 0.90 -9.34 -17.91
C VAL A 258 1.33 -7.92 -17.54
N VAL A 259 0.53 -6.94 -17.92
CA VAL A 259 0.76 -5.52 -17.57
C VAL A 259 -0.45 -5.00 -16.82
N LEU A 260 -0.31 -4.74 -15.53
CA LEU A 260 -1.35 -4.16 -14.69
C LEU A 260 -1.18 -2.65 -14.68
N ILE A 261 -2.20 -1.93 -15.14
CA ILE A 261 -2.24 -0.47 -15.17
C ILE A 261 -3.29 0.02 -14.18
N GLY A 262 -2.78 0.64 -13.12
CA GLY A 262 -3.50 1.21 -12.00
C GLY A 262 -4.25 2.49 -12.33
N GLU A 263 -5.00 2.98 -11.35
CA GLU A 263 -5.48 4.35 -11.27
C GLU A 263 -5.59 4.78 -9.80
N ALA A 264 -5.24 6.02 -9.45
CA ALA A 264 -5.39 6.54 -8.09
C ALA A 264 -6.83 6.97 -7.77
N SER A 265 -7.69 7.05 -8.78
CA SER A 265 -9.13 7.19 -8.59
C SER A 265 -9.92 6.51 -9.70
N HIS A 266 -11.10 5.98 -9.37
CA HIS A 266 -12.01 5.40 -10.37
C HIS A 266 -12.71 6.42 -11.26
N GLY A 267 -12.63 7.72 -10.95
CA GLY A 267 -13.46 8.76 -11.54
C GLY A 267 -12.71 9.83 -12.31
N THR A 268 -11.44 9.61 -12.65
CA THR A 268 -10.56 10.60 -13.29
C THR A 268 -10.40 10.31 -14.79
N TYR A 269 -10.74 11.28 -15.64
CA TYR A 269 -10.67 11.20 -17.10
C TYR A 269 -9.29 10.81 -17.61
N GLU A 270 -8.24 11.49 -17.15
CA GLU A 270 -6.88 11.31 -17.65
C GLU A 270 -6.35 9.89 -17.37
N PHE A 271 -6.75 9.27 -16.26
CA PHE A 271 -6.37 7.90 -15.94
C PHE A 271 -7.01 6.89 -16.90
N TYR A 272 -8.31 7.05 -17.23
CA TYR A 272 -8.93 6.22 -18.27
C TYR A 272 -8.31 6.46 -19.64
N ALA A 273 -8.07 7.72 -20.00
CA ALA A 273 -7.55 8.09 -21.32
C ALA A 273 -6.14 7.53 -21.54
N ALA A 274 -5.26 7.69 -20.55
CA ALA A 274 -3.90 7.15 -20.61
C ALA A 274 -3.89 5.62 -20.65
N ARG A 275 -4.70 4.96 -19.80
CA ARG A 275 -4.88 3.48 -19.82
C ARG A 275 -5.34 3.00 -21.19
N ALA A 276 -6.37 3.63 -21.76
CA ALA A 276 -6.88 3.31 -23.08
C ALA A 276 -5.81 3.48 -24.16
N ALA A 277 -5.12 4.62 -24.20
CA ALA A 277 -4.11 4.92 -25.19
C ALA A 277 -2.91 3.96 -25.13
N MET A 278 -2.33 3.73 -23.95
CA MET A 278 -1.25 2.75 -23.78
C MET A 278 -1.69 1.36 -24.22
N THR A 279 -2.90 0.95 -23.84
CA THR A 279 -3.45 -0.36 -24.19
C THR A 279 -3.65 -0.53 -25.70
N ARG A 280 -4.06 0.52 -26.42
CA ARG A 280 -4.12 0.50 -27.90
C ARG A 280 -2.76 0.18 -28.50
N ARG A 281 -1.70 0.88 -28.07
CA ARG A 281 -0.32 0.65 -28.54
C ARG A 281 0.16 -0.76 -28.21
N LEU A 282 -0.11 -1.25 -27.01
CA LEU A 282 0.26 -2.62 -26.61
C LEU A 282 -0.44 -3.70 -27.44
N ILE A 283 -1.72 -3.49 -27.78
CA ILE A 283 -2.48 -4.40 -28.64
C ILE A 283 -1.98 -4.36 -30.09
N GLU A 284 -1.66 -3.17 -30.61
CA GLU A 284 -1.24 -2.99 -32.01
C GLU A 284 0.20 -3.45 -32.25
N GLU A 285 1.12 -3.17 -31.33
CA GLU A 285 2.57 -3.30 -31.56
C GLU A 285 3.22 -4.41 -30.73
N LYS A 286 2.68 -4.75 -29.55
CA LYS A 286 3.29 -5.70 -28.60
C LYS A 286 2.54 -7.04 -28.49
N GLY A 287 1.49 -7.22 -29.29
CA GLY A 287 0.74 -8.48 -29.39
C GLY A 287 -0.19 -8.77 -28.22
N PHE A 288 -0.54 -7.76 -27.41
CA PHE A 288 -1.55 -7.91 -26.36
C PHE A 288 -2.91 -8.26 -26.98
N CYS A 289 -3.55 -9.27 -26.42
CA CYS A 289 -4.78 -9.84 -26.99
C CYS A 289 -6.00 -9.72 -26.08
N ALA A 290 -5.84 -9.20 -24.87
CA ALA A 290 -6.95 -9.01 -23.97
C ALA A 290 -6.71 -7.80 -23.07
N VAL A 291 -7.82 -7.15 -22.74
CA VAL A 291 -7.93 -6.22 -21.62
C VAL A 291 -8.82 -6.86 -20.57
N ALA A 292 -8.33 -7.00 -19.34
CA ALA A 292 -9.06 -7.55 -18.22
C ALA A 292 -9.29 -6.44 -17.18
N ALA A 293 -10.52 -5.97 -17.05
CA ALA A 293 -10.89 -4.89 -16.16
C ALA A 293 -11.35 -5.40 -14.79
N GLU A 294 -11.18 -4.57 -13.74
CA GLU A 294 -11.84 -4.68 -12.43
C GLU A 294 -13.35 -4.45 -12.57
N ALA A 295 -13.97 -5.34 -13.35
CA ALA A 295 -15.33 -5.27 -13.81
C ALA A 295 -15.97 -6.64 -13.63
N ASP A 296 -17.29 -6.63 -13.44
CA ASP A 296 -18.07 -7.85 -13.35
C ASP A 296 -17.92 -8.72 -14.61
N TRP A 297 -17.66 -10.02 -14.39
CA TRP A 297 -17.45 -10.99 -15.45
C TRP A 297 -18.56 -11.03 -16.52
N PRO A 298 -19.86 -11.21 -16.18
CA PRO A 298 -20.94 -11.28 -17.17
C PRO A 298 -21.15 -9.96 -17.94
N ASP A 299 -20.95 -8.82 -17.28
CA ASP A 299 -21.15 -7.50 -17.88
C ASP A 299 -20.06 -7.22 -18.92
N ALA A 300 -18.81 -7.47 -18.55
CA ALA A 300 -17.68 -7.38 -19.46
C ALA A 300 -17.76 -8.43 -20.58
N TYR A 301 -18.34 -9.61 -20.33
CA TYR A 301 -18.55 -10.61 -21.37
C TYR A 301 -19.51 -10.12 -22.47
N ARG A 302 -20.57 -9.39 -22.13
CA ARG A 302 -21.44 -8.75 -23.14
C ARG A 302 -20.64 -7.80 -24.04
N VAL A 303 -19.77 -6.98 -23.46
CA VAL A 303 -18.85 -6.11 -24.20
C VAL A 303 -17.91 -6.93 -25.08
N ASN A 304 -17.35 -8.02 -24.55
CA ASN A 304 -16.48 -8.91 -25.31
C ASN A 304 -17.15 -9.47 -26.56
N ARG A 305 -18.40 -9.94 -26.42
CA ARG A 305 -19.19 -10.46 -27.54
C ARG A 305 -19.40 -9.38 -28.58
N PHE A 306 -19.72 -8.16 -28.17
CA PHE A 306 -19.84 -7.02 -29.08
C PHE A 306 -18.54 -6.76 -29.84
N VAL A 307 -17.41 -6.54 -29.15
CA VAL A 307 -16.15 -6.20 -29.81
C VAL A 307 -15.60 -7.32 -30.70
N ARG A 308 -15.99 -8.58 -30.46
CA ARG A 308 -15.62 -9.73 -31.31
C ARG A 308 -16.60 -10.04 -32.44
N GLY A 309 -17.78 -9.42 -32.45
CA GLY A 309 -18.80 -9.59 -33.51
C GLY A 309 -19.78 -10.73 -33.28
N HIS A 310 -19.95 -11.13 -32.02
CA HIS A 310 -20.81 -12.23 -31.57
C HIS A 310 -22.01 -11.74 -30.73
N SER A 311 -22.30 -10.43 -30.75
CA SER A 311 -23.46 -9.83 -30.06
C SER A 311 -24.53 -9.37 -31.04
N GLU A 312 -25.76 -9.25 -30.55
CA GLU A 312 -26.87 -8.56 -31.23
C GLU A 312 -26.84 -7.04 -30.98
N ASP A 313 -26.03 -6.56 -30.02
CA ASP A 313 -25.83 -5.13 -29.78
C ASP A 313 -25.23 -4.45 -31.01
N VAL A 314 -25.82 -3.33 -31.43
CA VAL A 314 -25.42 -2.60 -32.65
C VAL A 314 -24.36 -1.55 -32.33
N THR A 315 -24.40 -0.98 -31.13
CA THR A 315 -23.50 0.11 -30.72
C THR A 315 -22.72 -0.24 -29.45
N ALA A 316 -21.56 0.41 -29.27
CA ALA A 316 -20.77 0.29 -28.04
C ALA A 316 -21.58 0.72 -26.79
N ALA A 317 -22.44 1.73 -26.93
CA ALA A 317 -23.30 2.20 -25.85
C ALA A 317 -24.32 1.14 -25.39
N GLU A 318 -24.86 0.35 -26.32
CA GLU A 318 -25.76 -0.79 -26.02
C GLU A 318 -25.01 -1.92 -25.33
N ALA A 319 -23.82 -2.28 -25.83
CA ALA A 319 -22.99 -3.32 -25.23
C ALA A 319 -22.62 -3.00 -23.77
N LEU A 320 -22.37 -1.72 -23.47
CA LEU A 320 -22.07 -1.27 -22.11
C LEU A 320 -23.28 -1.28 -21.17
N ARG A 321 -24.53 -1.44 -21.66
CA ARG A 321 -25.74 -1.43 -20.80
C ARG A 321 -25.79 -2.56 -19.79
N GLY A 322 -24.92 -3.56 -19.93
CA GLY A 322 -24.75 -4.60 -18.92
C GLY A 322 -24.31 -4.06 -17.57
N PHE A 323 -23.53 -2.98 -17.49
CA PHE A 323 -23.04 -2.46 -16.21
C PHE A 323 -24.14 -1.70 -15.43
N GLU A 324 -24.98 -2.45 -14.73
CA GLU A 324 -26.17 -1.96 -14.02
C GLU A 324 -25.96 -1.82 -12.51
N LEU A 325 -24.97 -2.54 -11.95
CA LEU A 325 -24.66 -2.50 -10.53
C LEU A 325 -23.93 -1.20 -10.16
N PHE A 326 -24.05 -0.80 -8.89
CA PHE A 326 -23.35 0.37 -8.38
C PHE A 326 -21.83 0.14 -8.36
N PRO A 327 -21.03 1.14 -8.78
CA PRO A 327 -21.45 2.34 -9.51
C PRO A 327 -21.69 2.07 -11.00
N THR A 328 -22.78 2.60 -11.54
CA THR A 328 -23.10 2.42 -12.97
C THR A 328 -22.11 3.10 -13.90
N TRP A 329 -21.44 4.16 -13.46
CA TRP A 329 -20.61 5.04 -14.29
C TRP A 329 -19.15 4.60 -14.47
N MET A 330 -18.65 3.68 -13.64
CA MET A 330 -17.21 3.31 -13.63
C MET A 330 -16.77 2.75 -14.99
N TRP A 331 -17.54 1.83 -15.55
CA TRP A 331 -17.30 1.29 -16.90
C TRP A 331 -18.25 1.88 -17.96
N ARG A 332 -19.29 2.61 -17.56
CA ARG A 332 -20.17 3.38 -18.46
C ARG A 332 -19.78 4.85 -18.49
N ASN A 333 -18.64 5.13 -19.12
CA ASN A 333 -18.17 6.50 -19.33
C ASN A 333 -17.71 6.73 -20.77
N THR A 334 -17.49 7.99 -21.12
CA THR A 334 -17.14 8.41 -22.48
C THR A 334 -15.83 7.81 -23.00
N VAL A 335 -14.84 7.58 -22.13
CA VAL A 335 -13.54 7.02 -22.53
C VAL A 335 -13.66 5.51 -22.82
N VAL A 336 -14.35 4.77 -21.96
CA VAL A 336 -14.59 3.33 -22.17
C VAL A 336 -15.47 3.12 -23.41
N LEU A 337 -16.47 3.98 -23.63
CA LEU A 337 -17.28 3.96 -24.86
C LEU A 337 -16.40 4.09 -26.12
N ASP A 338 -15.50 5.07 -26.15
CA ASP A 338 -14.56 5.27 -27.26
C ASP A 338 -13.60 4.08 -27.42
N PHE A 339 -13.04 3.56 -26.32
CA PHE A 339 -12.17 2.39 -26.35
C PHE A 339 -12.86 1.14 -26.89
N VAL A 340 -14.09 0.85 -26.45
CA VAL A 340 -14.89 -0.29 -26.92
C VAL A 340 -15.25 -0.13 -28.41
N GLY A 341 -15.59 1.09 -28.84
CA GLY A 341 -15.81 1.42 -30.26
C GLY A 341 -14.56 1.15 -31.11
N TRP A 342 -13.41 1.68 -30.69
CA TRP A 342 -12.14 1.43 -31.36
C TRP A 342 -11.79 -0.07 -31.41
N LEU A 343 -11.99 -0.81 -30.31
CA LEU A 343 -11.67 -2.23 -30.24
C LEU A 343 -12.54 -3.05 -31.21
N ARG A 344 -13.83 -2.69 -31.31
CA ARG A 344 -14.76 -3.27 -32.30
C ARG A 344 -14.27 -3.01 -33.73
N GLU A 345 -14.03 -1.74 -34.08
CA GLU A 345 -13.56 -1.35 -35.41
C GLU A 345 -12.23 -2.02 -35.77
N ARG A 346 -11.30 -2.09 -34.82
CA ARG A 346 -10.04 -2.81 -34.98
C ARG A 346 -10.30 -4.27 -35.32
N ASN A 347 -11.10 -4.95 -34.51
CA ASN A 347 -11.35 -6.38 -34.65
C ASN A 347 -12.07 -6.74 -35.94
N ASP A 348 -12.94 -5.86 -36.45
CA ASP A 348 -13.64 -6.07 -37.72
C ASP A 348 -12.68 -6.12 -38.92
N ARG A 349 -11.51 -5.46 -38.84
CA ARG A 349 -10.46 -5.55 -39.87
C ARG A 349 -9.91 -6.97 -40.05
N PHE A 350 -10.04 -7.82 -39.04
CA PHE A 350 -9.58 -9.22 -39.09
C PHE A 350 -10.67 -10.20 -39.55
N GLY A 351 -11.91 -9.73 -39.78
CA GLY A 351 -13.01 -10.55 -40.30
C GLY A 351 -13.24 -11.83 -39.49
N ALA A 352 -13.09 -12.99 -40.13
CA ALA A 352 -13.28 -14.30 -39.50
C ALA A 352 -12.05 -14.84 -38.75
N GLU A 353 -10.92 -14.12 -38.74
CA GLU A 353 -9.70 -14.54 -38.06
C GLU A 353 -9.80 -14.27 -36.55
N GLU A 354 -10.55 -15.13 -35.85
CA GLU A 354 -10.86 -14.98 -34.42
C GLU A 354 -9.60 -14.86 -33.53
N ARG A 355 -8.48 -15.46 -33.93
CA ARG A 355 -7.23 -15.44 -33.17
C ARG A 355 -6.51 -14.09 -33.21
N ALA A 356 -6.77 -13.25 -34.21
CA ALA A 356 -6.17 -11.92 -34.33
C ALA A 356 -6.96 -10.84 -33.57
N LYS A 357 -8.20 -11.15 -33.18
CA LYS A 357 -9.07 -10.26 -32.40
C LYS A 357 -8.59 -10.17 -30.96
N ALA A 358 -8.69 -8.98 -30.38
CA ALA A 358 -8.48 -8.75 -28.95
C ALA A 358 -9.82 -8.65 -28.21
N GLY A 359 -9.87 -9.10 -26.97
CA GLY A 359 -11.11 -9.12 -26.18
C GLY A 359 -11.10 -8.18 -24.98
N PHE A 360 -12.28 -7.97 -24.40
CA PHE A 360 -12.50 -7.17 -23.19
C PHE A 360 -13.15 -8.06 -22.12
N TYR A 361 -12.54 -8.20 -20.95
CA TYR A 361 -12.90 -9.21 -19.95
C TYR A 361 -13.07 -8.57 -18.57
N GLY A 362 -13.88 -9.18 -17.72
CA GLY A 362 -13.99 -8.82 -16.31
C GLY A 362 -13.05 -9.68 -15.46
N LEU A 363 -12.81 -9.26 -14.22
CA LEU A 363 -12.06 -10.02 -13.22
C LEU A 363 -12.83 -10.16 -11.91
N ASP A 364 -13.84 -9.31 -11.68
CA ASP A 364 -14.47 -9.09 -10.39
C ASP A 364 -15.68 -10.01 -10.13
N LEU A 365 -16.19 -10.00 -8.90
CA LEU A 365 -17.13 -10.99 -8.38
C LEU A 365 -18.46 -10.47 -7.81
N TYR A 366 -18.81 -9.19 -7.98
CA TYR A 366 -20.04 -8.64 -7.41
C TYR A 366 -21.32 -9.22 -8.02
N SER A 367 -21.27 -9.60 -9.30
CA SER A 367 -22.38 -10.11 -10.11
C SER A 367 -22.84 -11.55 -9.78
N LEU A 368 -23.12 -11.86 -8.50
CA LEU A 368 -23.57 -13.18 -8.04
C LEU A 368 -24.78 -13.73 -8.83
N TYR A 369 -25.91 -13.02 -8.79
CA TYR A 369 -27.16 -13.49 -9.39
C TYR A 369 -27.14 -13.45 -10.92
N ARG A 370 -26.47 -12.46 -11.50
CA ARG A 370 -26.29 -12.42 -12.95
C ARG A 370 -25.43 -13.58 -13.44
N SER A 371 -24.36 -13.93 -12.72
CA SER A 371 -23.54 -15.10 -13.04
C SER A 371 -24.34 -16.41 -12.98
N ILE A 372 -25.28 -16.55 -12.03
CA ILE A 372 -26.23 -17.68 -11.99
C ILE A 372 -27.07 -17.74 -13.27
N GLN A 373 -27.64 -16.60 -13.68
CA GLN A 373 -28.48 -16.52 -14.88
C GLN A 373 -27.70 -16.91 -16.14
N GLU A 374 -26.46 -16.45 -16.29
CA GLU A 374 -25.59 -16.81 -17.43
C GLU A 374 -25.27 -18.32 -17.47
N VAL A 375 -25.00 -18.94 -16.33
CA VAL A 375 -24.77 -20.40 -16.25
C VAL A 375 -26.02 -21.16 -16.68
N VAL A 376 -27.19 -20.78 -16.17
CA VAL A 376 -28.45 -21.44 -16.48
C VAL A 376 -28.84 -21.24 -17.95
N ALA A 377 -28.70 -20.02 -18.49
CA ALA A 377 -29.00 -19.71 -19.88
C ALA A 377 -28.10 -20.48 -20.85
N TYR A 378 -26.81 -20.59 -20.55
CA TYR A 378 -25.89 -21.43 -21.32
C TYR A 378 -26.35 -22.88 -21.32
N LEU A 379 -26.66 -23.45 -20.15
CA LEU A 379 -27.08 -24.84 -20.03
C LEU A 379 -28.44 -25.10 -20.68
N ASP A 380 -29.39 -24.17 -20.64
CA ASP A 380 -30.68 -24.34 -21.33
C ASP A 380 -30.51 -24.59 -22.84
N ARG A 381 -29.47 -24.00 -23.43
CA ARG A 381 -29.15 -24.18 -24.86
C ARG A 381 -28.42 -25.50 -25.13
N VAL A 382 -27.48 -25.91 -24.27
CA VAL A 382 -26.55 -27.02 -24.58
C VAL A 382 -26.88 -28.33 -23.85
N ASP A 383 -27.45 -28.27 -22.65
CA ASP A 383 -27.92 -29.41 -21.86
C ASP A 383 -29.08 -28.98 -20.92
N PRO A 384 -30.34 -29.02 -21.42
CA PRO A 384 -31.52 -28.66 -20.64
C PRO A 384 -31.72 -29.49 -19.37
N ALA A 385 -31.15 -30.70 -19.29
CA ALA A 385 -31.22 -31.52 -18.09
C ALA A 385 -30.23 -31.02 -17.03
N ALA A 386 -29.02 -30.63 -17.42
CA ALA A 386 -28.08 -29.92 -16.54
C ALA A 386 -28.63 -28.57 -16.10
N ALA A 387 -29.35 -27.85 -16.96
CA ALA A 387 -29.96 -26.57 -16.62
C ALA A 387 -31.01 -26.70 -15.49
N ARG A 388 -31.80 -27.79 -15.48
CA ARG A 388 -32.73 -28.08 -14.36
C ARG A 388 -31.98 -28.34 -13.05
N ARG A 389 -30.91 -29.14 -13.08
CA ARG A 389 -30.07 -29.40 -11.90
C ARG A 389 -29.40 -28.11 -11.39
N ALA A 390 -28.96 -27.24 -12.29
CA ALA A 390 -28.35 -25.96 -11.95
C ALA A 390 -29.34 -25.06 -11.18
N ARG A 391 -30.58 -24.93 -11.67
CA ARG A 391 -31.65 -24.20 -10.97
C ARG A 391 -31.92 -24.77 -9.59
N GLU A 392 -32.02 -26.09 -9.46
CA GLU A 392 -32.24 -26.75 -8.15
C GLU A 392 -31.10 -26.46 -7.17
N ARG A 393 -29.84 -26.47 -7.64
CA ARG A 393 -28.66 -26.17 -6.81
C ARG A 393 -28.61 -24.69 -6.41
N TYR A 394 -28.92 -23.77 -7.32
CA TYR A 394 -28.89 -22.33 -7.04
C TYR A 394 -30.10 -21.82 -6.24
N ALA A 395 -31.21 -22.58 -6.18
CA ALA A 395 -32.43 -22.19 -5.47
C ALA A 395 -32.21 -21.83 -3.99
N CYS A 396 -31.16 -22.34 -3.35
CA CYS A 396 -30.84 -21.98 -1.97
C CYS A 396 -30.40 -20.50 -1.81
N LEU A 397 -29.95 -19.84 -2.89
CA LEU A 397 -29.62 -18.41 -2.93
C LEU A 397 -30.83 -17.51 -3.23
N ASP A 398 -31.91 -18.07 -3.77
CA ASP A 398 -33.09 -17.31 -4.23
C ASP A 398 -33.99 -16.83 -3.10
N HIS A 399 -33.80 -17.35 -1.88
CA HIS A 399 -34.58 -16.94 -0.70
C HIS A 399 -34.35 -15.47 -0.28
N TYR A 400 -33.38 -14.77 -0.90
CA TYR A 400 -32.89 -13.45 -0.48
C TYR A 400 -33.15 -12.34 -1.51
N GLY A 401 -34.09 -12.54 -2.44
CA GLY A 401 -34.60 -11.46 -3.30
C GLY A 401 -33.63 -10.94 -4.36
N GLY A 402 -32.57 -11.68 -4.68
CA GLY A 402 -31.61 -11.30 -5.73
C GLY A 402 -30.52 -10.31 -5.29
N ASP A 403 -30.34 -10.09 -3.98
CA ASP A 403 -29.31 -9.20 -3.43
C ASP A 403 -28.23 -9.98 -2.65
N GLY A 404 -26.98 -9.87 -3.12
CA GLY A 404 -25.84 -10.58 -2.55
C GLY A 404 -25.52 -10.14 -1.12
N GLN A 405 -25.71 -8.86 -0.77
CA GLN A 405 -25.50 -8.36 0.59
C GLN A 405 -26.56 -8.90 1.55
N VAL A 406 -27.82 -9.02 1.10
CA VAL A 406 -28.91 -9.59 1.88
C VAL A 406 -28.66 -11.08 2.16
N TYR A 407 -28.20 -11.83 1.16
CA TYR A 407 -27.71 -13.20 1.35
C TYR A 407 -26.57 -13.26 2.37
N GLY A 408 -25.56 -12.41 2.21
CA GLY A 408 -24.40 -12.34 3.09
C GLY A 408 -24.76 -12.10 4.54
N TYR A 409 -25.66 -11.16 4.81
CA TYR A 409 -26.16 -10.85 6.14
C TYR A 409 -26.88 -12.06 6.75
N ALA A 410 -27.82 -12.68 6.02
CA ALA A 410 -28.57 -13.82 6.53
C ALA A 410 -27.67 -15.04 6.81
N ALA A 411 -26.76 -15.36 5.89
CA ALA A 411 -25.81 -16.48 6.04
C ALA A 411 -24.84 -16.27 7.21
N ALA A 412 -24.40 -15.04 7.45
CA ALA A 412 -23.47 -14.72 8.53
C ALA A 412 -24.04 -14.89 9.95
N PHE A 413 -25.34 -14.67 10.12
CA PHE A 413 -26.02 -14.76 11.42
C PHE A 413 -26.82 -16.06 11.60
N GLY A 414 -26.52 -17.09 10.79
CA GLY A 414 -27.09 -18.43 10.94
C GLY A 414 -28.54 -18.58 10.46
N ALA A 415 -29.02 -17.65 9.62
CA ALA A 415 -30.32 -17.72 8.98
C ALA A 415 -30.20 -18.30 7.56
N GLY A 416 -30.26 -19.63 7.45
CA GLY A 416 -30.27 -20.37 6.18
C GLY A 416 -29.08 -21.32 5.98
N ASP A 417 -29.16 -22.14 4.93
CA ASP A 417 -28.08 -23.05 4.52
C ASP A 417 -26.92 -22.28 3.88
N THR A 418 -25.67 -22.72 4.07
CA THR A 418 -24.49 -22.02 3.53
C THR A 418 -24.36 -22.09 2.00
N CYS A 419 -25.24 -22.83 1.29
CA CYS A 419 -25.22 -23.09 -0.15
C CYS A 419 -23.92 -23.68 -0.73
N GLU A 420 -22.82 -23.72 0.03
CA GLU A 420 -21.47 -24.02 -0.41
C GLU A 420 -21.39 -25.35 -1.18
N ARG A 421 -22.03 -26.40 -0.63
CA ARG A 421 -22.05 -27.72 -1.26
C ARG A 421 -22.71 -27.66 -2.63
N GLN A 422 -23.85 -27.00 -2.76
CA GLN A 422 -24.60 -26.87 -4.01
C GLN A 422 -23.79 -26.11 -5.07
N LEU A 423 -23.09 -25.05 -4.67
CA LEU A 423 -22.23 -24.25 -5.55
C LEU A 423 -21.03 -25.06 -6.05
N VAL A 424 -20.38 -25.83 -5.16
CA VAL A 424 -19.28 -26.72 -5.52
C VAL A 424 -19.77 -27.85 -6.44
N ASP A 425 -20.89 -28.49 -6.10
CA ASP A 425 -21.49 -29.56 -6.92
C ASP A 425 -21.82 -29.06 -8.33
N GLN A 426 -22.30 -27.80 -8.47
CA GLN A 426 -22.57 -27.20 -9.76
C GLN A 426 -21.29 -26.98 -10.59
N LEU A 427 -20.22 -26.49 -9.97
CA LEU A 427 -18.93 -26.30 -10.65
C LEU A 427 -18.32 -27.64 -11.09
N VAL A 428 -18.39 -28.66 -10.22
CA VAL A 428 -17.91 -30.00 -10.52
C VAL A 428 -18.71 -30.64 -11.67
N ASP A 429 -20.02 -30.42 -11.72
CA ASP A 429 -20.88 -30.94 -12.80
C ASP A 429 -20.49 -30.34 -14.17
N LEU A 430 -20.27 -29.02 -14.23
CA LEU A 430 -19.77 -28.36 -15.45
C LEU A 430 -18.40 -28.89 -15.87
N GLN A 431 -17.48 -29.10 -14.92
CA GLN A 431 -16.15 -29.63 -15.21
C GLN A 431 -16.19 -31.07 -15.73
N ARG A 432 -17.06 -31.92 -15.20
CA ARG A 432 -17.19 -33.32 -15.64
C ARG A 432 -17.67 -33.44 -17.09
N HIS A 433 -18.51 -32.52 -17.53
CA HIS A 433 -19.07 -32.49 -18.89
C HIS A 433 -18.31 -31.55 -19.84
N ALA A 434 -17.12 -31.07 -19.44
CA ALA A 434 -16.35 -30.11 -20.22
C ALA A 434 -15.99 -30.62 -21.63
N ALA A 435 -15.64 -31.91 -21.76
CA ALA A 435 -15.34 -32.50 -23.07
C ALA A 435 -16.58 -32.51 -23.97
N ASP A 436 -17.73 -32.93 -23.44
CA ASP A 436 -18.98 -33.03 -24.20
C ASP A 436 -19.42 -31.65 -24.70
N TYR A 437 -19.30 -30.62 -23.87
CA TYR A 437 -19.72 -29.25 -24.23
C TYR A 437 -18.77 -28.53 -25.18
N THR A 438 -17.50 -28.93 -25.25
CA THR A 438 -16.48 -28.24 -26.07
C THR A 438 -16.24 -28.88 -27.44
N VAL A 439 -16.64 -30.14 -27.64
CA VAL A 439 -16.37 -30.91 -28.86
C VAL A 439 -17.35 -30.62 -30.00
N HIS A 440 -18.57 -30.17 -29.70
CA HIS A 440 -19.64 -30.20 -30.70
C HIS A 440 -19.70 -29.02 -31.69
N ASP A 441 -19.12 -27.84 -31.40
CA ASP A 441 -19.33 -26.62 -32.22
C ASP A 441 -18.08 -25.72 -32.44
N GLY A 442 -16.87 -26.28 -32.33
CA GLY A 442 -15.62 -25.56 -32.66
C GLY A 442 -15.15 -24.53 -31.62
N PRO A 443 -14.23 -23.59 -31.96
CA PRO A 443 -13.61 -22.66 -31.01
C PRO A 443 -14.59 -21.76 -30.23
N LEU A 444 -15.70 -21.39 -30.88
CA LEU A 444 -16.77 -20.59 -30.26
C LEU A 444 -17.47 -21.35 -29.12
N ALA A 445 -17.60 -22.67 -29.22
CA ALA A 445 -18.16 -23.51 -28.17
C ALA A 445 -17.22 -23.62 -26.96
N ALA A 446 -15.91 -23.69 -27.21
CA ALA A 446 -14.90 -23.69 -26.16
C ALA A 446 -14.88 -22.35 -25.41
N ASP A 447 -15.03 -21.23 -26.13
CA ASP A 447 -15.18 -19.90 -25.56
C ASP A 447 -16.46 -19.82 -24.71
N ASP A 448 -17.63 -20.11 -25.28
CA ASP A 448 -18.93 -20.07 -24.57
C ASP A 448 -18.91 -20.94 -23.29
N PHE A 449 -18.35 -22.15 -23.35
CA PHE A 449 -18.19 -23.01 -22.17
C PHE A 449 -17.26 -22.40 -21.12
N PHE A 450 -16.13 -21.83 -21.53
CA PHE A 450 -15.20 -21.16 -20.60
C PHE A 450 -15.90 -20.02 -19.86
N TYR A 451 -16.71 -19.21 -20.55
CA TYR A 451 -17.47 -18.13 -19.91
C TYR A 451 -18.51 -18.66 -18.93
N ALA A 452 -19.23 -19.74 -19.26
CA ALA A 452 -20.17 -20.37 -18.34
C ALA A 452 -19.45 -20.95 -17.11
N GLN A 453 -18.30 -21.61 -17.31
CA GLN A 453 -17.48 -22.12 -16.21
C GLN A 453 -16.98 -20.99 -15.30
N GLN A 454 -16.55 -19.87 -15.89
CA GLN A 454 -16.04 -18.76 -15.10
C GLN A 454 -17.15 -18.06 -14.31
N ASN A 455 -18.34 -17.88 -14.90
CA ASN A 455 -19.53 -17.45 -14.14
C ASN A 455 -19.80 -18.39 -12.96
N ALA A 456 -19.76 -19.71 -13.13
CA ALA A 456 -19.96 -20.66 -12.02
C ALA A 456 -18.90 -20.53 -10.90
N ARG A 457 -17.65 -20.20 -11.25
CA ARG A 457 -16.60 -19.88 -10.26
C ARG A 457 -16.87 -18.56 -9.56
N THR A 458 -17.32 -17.53 -10.30
CA THR A 458 -17.76 -16.25 -9.75
C THR A 458 -18.88 -16.45 -8.75
N VAL A 459 -19.91 -17.25 -9.05
CA VAL A 459 -21.00 -17.54 -8.09
C VAL A 459 -20.46 -18.10 -6.78
N ARG A 460 -19.55 -19.07 -6.83
CA ARG A 460 -18.94 -19.65 -5.63
C ARG A 460 -18.15 -18.61 -4.84
N SER A 461 -17.25 -17.87 -5.50
CA SER A 461 -16.42 -16.85 -4.85
C SER A 461 -17.25 -15.70 -4.28
N ALA A 462 -18.29 -15.27 -4.99
CA ALA A 462 -19.21 -14.22 -4.57
C ALA A 462 -20.02 -14.62 -3.33
N ALA A 463 -20.51 -15.86 -3.27
CA ALA A 463 -21.21 -16.37 -2.09
C ALA A 463 -20.30 -16.34 -0.84
N ASP A 464 -19.04 -16.76 -0.97
CA ASP A 464 -18.07 -16.69 0.12
C ASP A 464 -17.73 -15.25 0.52
N TYR A 465 -17.56 -14.37 -0.46
CA TYR A 465 -17.29 -12.94 -0.25
C TYR A 465 -18.42 -12.25 0.55
N TYR A 466 -19.66 -12.37 0.11
CA TYR A 466 -20.79 -11.71 0.78
C TYR A 466 -21.00 -12.24 2.20
N ARG A 467 -20.75 -13.53 2.45
CA ARG A 467 -20.80 -14.12 3.79
C ARG A 467 -19.65 -13.64 4.69
N SER A 468 -18.44 -13.47 4.14
CA SER A 468 -17.28 -13.04 4.93
C SER A 468 -17.37 -11.58 5.36
N MET A 469 -18.05 -10.73 4.57
CA MET A 469 -18.29 -9.31 4.84
C MET A 469 -18.90 -9.05 6.23
N PHE A 470 -19.67 -9.99 6.77
CA PHE A 470 -20.35 -9.86 8.07
C PHE A 470 -19.77 -10.74 9.19
N THR A 471 -18.84 -11.66 8.89
CA THR A 471 -18.32 -12.65 9.87
C THR A 471 -16.85 -12.46 10.26
N GLY A 472 -16.10 -11.59 9.58
CA GLY A 472 -14.78 -11.11 10.00
C GLY A 472 -13.65 -12.16 10.08
N ARG A 473 -13.85 -13.38 9.56
CA ARG A 473 -12.86 -14.48 9.66
C ARG A 473 -11.81 -14.50 8.52
N VAL A 474 -12.08 -13.82 7.41
CA VAL A 474 -11.18 -13.59 6.27
C VAL A 474 -11.52 -12.19 5.74
N SER A 475 -10.55 -11.29 5.57
CA SER A 475 -10.84 -9.98 4.96
C SER A 475 -11.48 -10.23 3.60
N SER A 476 -12.72 -9.77 3.39
CA SER A 476 -13.45 -9.89 2.12
C SER A 476 -12.61 -9.33 0.95
N TRP A 477 -11.73 -8.37 1.26
CA TRP A 477 -10.66 -7.89 0.39
C TRP A 477 -9.82 -9.02 -0.23
N ASN A 478 -9.25 -9.89 0.61
CA ASN A 478 -8.37 -10.98 0.13
C ASN A 478 -9.12 -11.96 -0.76
N LEU A 479 -10.39 -12.26 -0.46
CA LEU A 479 -11.21 -13.13 -1.32
C LEU A 479 -11.40 -12.52 -2.71
N ARG A 480 -11.57 -11.19 -2.78
CA ARG A 480 -11.72 -10.45 -4.03
C ARG A 480 -10.45 -10.48 -4.86
N ASP A 481 -9.30 -10.15 -4.28
CA ASP A 481 -8.03 -10.15 -5.01
C ASP A 481 -7.56 -11.56 -5.40
N TRP A 482 -7.81 -12.58 -4.57
CA TRP A 482 -7.59 -13.98 -4.97
C TRP A 482 -8.47 -14.38 -6.15
N HIS A 483 -9.76 -14.02 -6.12
CA HIS A 483 -10.65 -14.30 -7.24
C HIS A 483 -10.19 -13.62 -8.52
N MET A 484 -9.83 -12.33 -8.48
CA MET A 484 -9.32 -11.62 -9.66
C MET A 484 -8.05 -12.27 -10.20
N ALA A 485 -7.12 -12.69 -9.34
CA ALA A 485 -5.90 -13.37 -9.75
C ALA A 485 -6.17 -14.75 -10.37
N ASP A 486 -7.07 -15.54 -9.77
CA ASP A 486 -7.49 -16.84 -10.30
C ASP A 486 -8.21 -16.69 -11.65
N THR A 487 -9.03 -15.65 -11.80
CA THR A 487 -9.71 -15.31 -13.06
C THR A 487 -8.70 -14.91 -14.14
N LEU A 488 -7.70 -14.10 -13.79
CA LEU A 488 -6.62 -13.70 -14.69
C LEU A 488 -5.83 -14.92 -15.20
N ASP A 489 -5.46 -15.84 -14.30
CA ASP A 489 -4.73 -17.06 -14.66
C ASP A 489 -5.57 -17.99 -15.54
N ALA A 490 -6.85 -18.16 -15.20
CA ALA A 490 -7.77 -18.94 -16.00
C ALA A 490 -7.95 -18.35 -17.41
N LEU A 491 -8.08 -17.03 -17.51
CA LEU A 491 -8.20 -16.31 -18.77
C LEU A 491 -6.92 -16.44 -19.61
N ARG A 492 -5.74 -16.21 -19.01
CA ARG A 492 -4.45 -16.37 -19.69
C ARG A 492 -4.26 -17.79 -20.22
N ALA A 493 -4.59 -18.81 -19.42
CA ALA A 493 -4.53 -20.20 -19.85
C ALA A 493 -5.51 -20.49 -21.01
N HIS A 494 -6.75 -19.98 -20.93
CA HIS A 494 -7.76 -20.16 -21.98
C HIS A 494 -7.31 -19.54 -23.31
N LEU A 495 -6.90 -18.28 -23.28
CA LEU A 495 -6.41 -17.55 -24.46
C LEU A 495 -5.11 -18.14 -25.01
N GLY A 496 -4.24 -18.63 -24.13
CA GLY A 496 -2.97 -19.26 -24.49
C GLY A 496 -3.14 -20.56 -25.26
N ARG A 497 -4.16 -21.38 -24.95
CA ARG A 497 -4.46 -22.63 -25.70
C ARG A 497 -4.73 -22.40 -27.18
N GLN A 498 -5.15 -21.19 -27.54
CA GLN A 498 -5.51 -20.83 -28.90
C GLN A 498 -4.36 -20.15 -29.66
N ARG A 499 -3.18 -20.00 -29.03
CA ARG A 499 -2.03 -19.23 -29.52
C ARG A 499 -0.74 -20.05 -29.53
N THR A 500 0.21 -19.64 -30.37
CA THR A 500 1.56 -20.22 -30.42
C THR A 500 2.51 -19.58 -29.40
N THR A 501 2.17 -18.39 -28.92
CA THR A 501 2.85 -17.68 -27.84
C THR A 501 1.92 -17.57 -26.63
N PRO A 502 2.47 -17.34 -25.42
CA PRO A 502 1.65 -17.00 -24.26
C PRO A 502 0.67 -15.86 -24.56
N ALA A 503 -0.50 -15.91 -23.94
CA ALA A 503 -1.47 -14.82 -24.05
C ALA A 503 -0.99 -13.62 -23.26
N LYS A 504 -0.97 -12.46 -23.93
CA LYS A 504 -0.59 -11.18 -23.35
C LYS A 504 -1.82 -10.37 -22.96
N ILE A 505 -1.91 -9.96 -21.70
CA ILE A 505 -3.09 -9.35 -21.09
C ILE A 505 -2.72 -8.03 -20.41
N VAL A 506 -3.44 -6.96 -20.75
CA VAL A 506 -3.42 -5.72 -19.98
C VAL A 506 -4.53 -5.80 -18.94
N VAL A 507 -4.23 -5.48 -17.69
CA VAL A 507 -5.20 -5.44 -16.60
C VAL A 507 -5.48 -3.98 -16.23
N TRP A 508 -6.75 -3.60 -16.12
CA TRP A 508 -7.17 -2.29 -15.65
C TRP A 508 -7.84 -2.44 -14.29
N ALA A 509 -7.20 -1.94 -13.23
CA ALA A 509 -7.75 -1.97 -11.87
C ALA A 509 -7.28 -0.74 -11.09
N HIS A 510 -7.83 -0.52 -9.91
CA HIS A 510 -7.38 0.55 -9.01
C HIS A 510 -5.94 0.31 -8.51
N ASN A 511 -5.19 1.36 -8.16
CA ASN A 511 -3.85 1.24 -7.56
C ASN A 511 -3.83 0.34 -6.31
N SER A 512 -4.94 0.32 -5.55
CA SER A 512 -5.10 -0.54 -4.37
C SER A 512 -5.15 -2.03 -4.71
N HIS A 513 -5.46 -2.41 -5.95
CA HIS A 513 -5.38 -3.79 -6.45
C HIS A 513 -4.11 -4.02 -7.26
N VAL A 514 -3.65 -3.02 -8.00
CA VAL A 514 -2.46 -3.11 -8.88
C VAL A 514 -1.15 -3.07 -8.11
N GLY A 515 -1.03 -2.25 -7.07
CA GLY A 515 0.22 -2.09 -6.33
C GLY A 515 0.54 -3.31 -5.47
N ASP A 516 1.82 -3.59 -5.24
CA ASP A 516 2.24 -4.67 -4.33
C ASP A 516 1.90 -4.33 -2.86
N ALA A 517 0.98 -5.10 -2.26
CA ALA A 517 0.51 -4.84 -0.91
C ALA A 517 1.64 -4.85 0.13
N THR A 518 2.71 -5.63 -0.08
CA THR A 518 3.84 -5.74 0.87
C THR A 518 4.60 -4.43 1.04
N ALA A 519 4.40 -3.48 0.12
CA ALA A 519 4.95 -2.14 0.17
C ALA A 519 4.02 -1.12 0.87
N THR A 520 2.88 -1.54 1.40
CA THR A 520 1.81 -0.65 1.89
C THR A 520 1.38 -1.00 3.32
N GLU A 521 0.78 -0.03 4.02
CA GLU A 521 0.24 -0.21 5.38
C GLU A 521 -0.79 -1.35 5.46
N VAL A 522 -1.51 -1.63 4.38
CA VAL A 522 -2.57 -2.66 4.37
C VAL A 522 -2.03 -4.08 4.57
N ALA A 523 -0.76 -4.34 4.21
CA ALA A 523 -0.13 -5.63 4.51
C ALA A 523 -0.02 -5.92 6.01
N THR A 524 0.06 -4.89 6.87
CA THR A 524 0.05 -5.09 8.34
C THR A 524 -1.27 -5.64 8.85
N ARG A 525 -2.35 -5.49 8.08
CA ARG A 525 -3.69 -6.03 8.35
C ARG A 525 -3.88 -7.43 7.76
N GLY A 526 -2.86 -7.97 7.10
CA GLY A 526 -2.92 -9.25 6.39
C GLY A 526 -3.64 -9.15 5.04
N GLU A 527 -3.81 -7.94 4.48
CA GLU A 527 -4.41 -7.74 3.16
C GLU A 527 -3.40 -8.02 2.04
N LEU A 528 -3.90 -8.57 0.94
CA LEU A 528 -3.15 -8.90 -0.28
C LEU A 528 -3.75 -8.14 -1.46
N THR A 529 -2.97 -8.00 -2.53
CA THR A 529 -3.40 -7.34 -3.76
C THR A 529 -3.20 -8.22 -4.99
N LEU A 530 -4.01 -7.99 -6.02
CA LEU A 530 -3.90 -8.65 -7.33
C LEU A 530 -2.49 -8.51 -7.91
N GLY A 531 -1.89 -7.32 -7.83
CA GLY A 531 -0.53 -7.08 -8.30
C GLY A 531 0.53 -7.90 -7.56
N GLN A 532 0.43 -7.99 -6.24
CA GLN A 532 1.30 -8.85 -5.44
C GLN A 532 1.16 -10.32 -5.85
N ILE A 533 -0.07 -10.82 -6.00
CA ILE A 533 -0.33 -12.21 -6.38
C ILE A 533 0.18 -12.48 -7.80
N ALA A 534 -0.10 -11.59 -8.76
CA ALA A 534 0.33 -11.70 -10.15
C ALA A 534 1.86 -11.71 -10.26
N ARG A 535 2.55 -10.81 -9.54
CA ARG A 535 4.02 -10.77 -9.49
C ARG A 535 4.61 -12.05 -8.87
N ALA A 536 3.98 -12.61 -7.85
CA ALA A 536 4.42 -13.86 -7.22
C ALA A 536 4.20 -15.09 -8.12
N ARG A 537 3.07 -15.15 -8.85
CA ARG A 537 2.73 -16.26 -9.75
C ARG A 537 3.47 -16.19 -11.09
N HIS A 538 3.82 -14.99 -11.55
CA HIS A 538 4.47 -14.72 -12.86
C HIS A 538 5.73 -13.86 -12.70
N PRO A 539 6.78 -14.35 -12.01
CA PRO A 539 7.97 -13.56 -11.72
C PRO A 539 8.71 -13.17 -13.01
N GLY A 540 9.02 -11.88 -13.18
CA GLY A 540 9.67 -11.33 -14.36
C GLY A 540 8.74 -11.04 -15.54
N ASP A 541 7.56 -11.64 -15.55
CA ASP A 541 6.56 -11.63 -16.64
C ASP A 541 5.36 -10.69 -16.33
N CYS A 542 5.50 -9.88 -15.28
CA CYS A 542 4.49 -8.97 -14.77
C CYS A 542 5.06 -7.56 -14.63
N ARG A 543 4.30 -6.52 -15.02
CA ARG A 543 4.63 -5.10 -14.79
C ARG A 543 3.45 -4.38 -14.13
N LEU A 544 3.73 -3.61 -13.09
CA LEU A 544 2.76 -2.82 -12.32
C LEU A 544 3.01 -1.33 -12.58
N VAL A 545 2.04 -0.63 -13.16
CA VAL A 545 2.11 0.80 -13.44
C VAL A 545 1.07 1.53 -12.61
N GLY A 546 1.49 2.42 -11.72
CA GLY A 546 0.61 3.23 -10.87
C GLY A 546 0.34 4.61 -11.45
N PHE A 547 -0.75 5.25 -11.02
CA PHE A 547 -1.04 6.67 -11.30
C PHE A 547 -1.12 7.49 -10.03
N THR A 548 -0.91 8.80 -10.12
CA THR A 548 -1.08 9.74 -9.00
C THR A 548 -1.59 11.10 -9.49
N THR A 549 -2.31 11.83 -8.64
CA THR A 549 -2.76 13.21 -8.92
C THR A 549 -2.74 14.08 -7.67
N TYR A 550 -2.28 15.33 -7.81
CA TYR A 550 -2.23 16.28 -6.71
C TYR A 550 -3.61 16.89 -6.40
N THR A 551 -4.35 17.35 -7.41
CA THR A 551 -5.69 17.95 -7.27
C THR A 551 -6.51 17.80 -8.54
N GLY A 552 -7.72 18.37 -8.57
CA GLY A 552 -8.57 18.36 -9.75
C GLY A 552 -10.04 18.09 -9.44
N THR A 553 -10.69 17.35 -10.32
CA THR A 553 -12.06 16.86 -10.11
C THR A 553 -12.16 15.37 -10.38
N VAL A 554 -13.12 14.72 -9.73
CA VAL A 554 -13.36 13.27 -9.83
C VAL A 554 -14.86 13.01 -9.93
N THR A 555 -15.27 12.04 -10.74
CA THR A 555 -16.63 11.49 -10.67
C THR A 555 -16.68 10.48 -9.54
N ALA A 556 -17.49 10.72 -8.51
CA ALA A 556 -17.63 9.82 -7.37
C ALA A 556 -18.98 10.01 -6.69
N ALA A 557 -19.44 9.00 -5.96
CA ALA A 557 -20.62 9.12 -5.09
C ALA A 557 -20.22 9.61 -3.69
N SER A 558 -21.19 10.12 -2.92
CA SER A 558 -20.99 10.42 -1.48
C SER A 558 -21.23 9.20 -0.58
N ASP A 559 -22.11 8.29 -1.01
CA ASP A 559 -22.54 7.10 -0.28
C ASP A 559 -22.70 5.93 -1.27
N TRP A 560 -22.72 4.70 -0.75
CA TRP A 560 -23.10 3.53 -1.54
C TRP A 560 -24.49 3.72 -2.14
N ASP A 561 -24.67 3.30 -3.39
CA ASP A 561 -25.90 3.43 -4.17
C ASP A 561 -26.38 4.87 -4.43
N ALA A 562 -25.61 5.88 -4.03
CA ALA A 562 -25.94 7.27 -4.35
C ALA A 562 -25.56 7.63 -5.80
N PRO A 563 -26.24 8.63 -6.41
CA PRO A 563 -25.88 9.12 -7.74
C PRO A 563 -24.43 9.62 -7.83
N ALA A 564 -23.86 9.57 -9.03
CA ALA A 564 -22.55 10.11 -9.33
C ALA A 564 -22.53 11.64 -9.28
N ASP A 565 -21.52 12.20 -8.62
CA ASP A 565 -21.25 13.64 -8.56
C ASP A 565 -19.91 13.97 -9.20
N ARG A 566 -19.80 15.15 -9.80
CA ARG A 566 -18.51 15.76 -10.10
C ARG A 566 -18.00 16.50 -8.86
N LYS A 567 -17.04 15.90 -8.17
CA LYS A 567 -16.51 16.36 -6.87
C LYS A 567 -15.13 16.98 -7.02
N ARG A 568 -14.77 17.92 -6.14
CA ARG A 568 -13.43 18.54 -6.14
C ARG A 568 -12.45 17.68 -5.34
N VAL A 569 -11.36 17.25 -5.97
CA VAL A 569 -10.27 16.57 -5.27
C VAL A 569 -9.44 17.63 -4.53
N ARG A 570 -9.34 17.51 -3.21
CA ARG A 570 -8.55 18.45 -2.40
C ARG A 570 -7.07 18.39 -2.84
N PRO A 571 -6.30 19.49 -2.69
CA PRO A 571 -4.86 19.40 -2.78
C PRO A 571 -4.31 18.25 -1.91
N ALA A 572 -3.25 17.59 -2.38
CA ALA A 572 -2.70 16.46 -1.64
C ALA A 572 -2.24 16.84 -0.24
N LEU A 573 -2.25 15.86 0.67
CA LEU A 573 -1.86 16.09 2.05
C LEU A 573 -0.34 16.25 2.17
N PRO A 574 0.13 17.02 3.17
CA PRO A 574 1.55 17.06 3.48
C PRO A 574 2.15 15.67 3.76
N ASP A 575 3.41 15.47 3.37
CA ASP A 575 4.15 14.21 3.41
C ASP A 575 3.58 13.10 2.49
N SER A 576 2.74 13.44 1.51
CA SER A 576 2.24 12.48 0.53
C SER A 576 3.16 12.34 -0.69
N LEU A 577 2.99 11.24 -1.42
CA LEU A 577 3.64 10.99 -2.70
C LEU A 577 3.22 12.07 -3.72
N GLU A 578 1.94 12.41 -3.74
CA GLU A 578 1.37 13.40 -4.64
C GLU A 578 1.88 14.81 -4.33
N GLU A 579 2.12 15.17 -3.06
CA GLU A 579 2.78 16.44 -2.70
C GLU A 579 4.22 16.47 -3.19
N LEU A 580 5.00 15.41 -2.95
CA LEU A 580 6.37 15.31 -3.47
C LEU A 580 6.42 15.47 -5.00
N PHE A 581 5.48 14.85 -5.71
CA PHE A 581 5.38 14.94 -7.15
C PHE A 581 4.88 16.32 -7.64
N HIS A 582 4.01 16.98 -6.89
CA HIS A 582 3.66 18.38 -7.14
C HIS A 582 4.88 19.31 -7.02
N GLU A 583 5.75 19.09 -6.01
CA GLU A 583 6.98 19.86 -5.83
C GLU A 583 8.03 19.66 -6.94
N VAL A 584 7.91 18.57 -7.72
CA VAL A 584 8.70 18.39 -8.96
C VAL A 584 8.38 19.50 -9.95
N GLY A 585 7.19 20.10 -9.92
CA GLY A 585 6.86 21.31 -10.68
C GLY A 585 6.65 21.08 -12.18
N GLU A 586 6.52 19.83 -12.61
CA GLU A 586 6.12 19.44 -13.97
C GLU A 586 4.66 18.98 -13.96
N LYS A 587 3.91 19.33 -15.00
CA LYS A 587 2.45 19.06 -15.06
C LYS A 587 2.12 17.58 -15.13
N GLU A 588 2.96 16.83 -15.84
CA GLU A 588 2.81 15.39 -16.01
C GLU A 588 4.16 14.74 -16.31
N PHE A 589 4.39 13.55 -15.77
CA PHE A 589 5.62 12.80 -15.98
C PHE A 589 5.48 11.33 -15.57
N LEU A 590 6.43 10.52 -16.02
CA LEU A 590 6.65 9.13 -15.62
C LEU A 590 7.91 9.03 -14.75
N VAL A 591 7.86 8.24 -13.68
CA VAL A 591 9.05 7.78 -12.95
C VAL A 591 9.25 6.29 -13.24
N PRO A 592 10.21 5.90 -14.10
CA PRO A 592 10.49 4.49 -14.40
C PRO A 592 11.39 3.88 -13.30
N LEU A 593 10.77 3.32 -12.25
CA LEU A 593 11.46 2.92 -11.01
C LEU A 593 12.56 1.85 -11.22
N GLY A 594 12.46 1.06 -12.30
CA GLY A 594 13.49 0.10 -12.68
C GLY A 594 14.78 0.72 -13.23
N SER A 595 14.75 1.96 -13.73
CA SER A 595 15.91 2.66 -14.31
C SER A 595 16.27 3.97 -13.62
N ALA A 596 15.35 4.56 -12.85
CA ALA A 596 15.54 5.79 -12.07
C ALA A 596 16.11 5.48 -10.67
N GLU A 597 17.42 5.19 -10.58
CA GLU A 597 18.07 4.70 -9.34
C GLU A 597 17.92 5.67 -8.15
N TRP A 598 18.07 6.98 -8.39
CA TRP A 598 18.03 7.99 -7.33
C TRP A 598 16.59 8.31 -6.91
N ALA A 599 15.67 8.44 -7.86
CA ALA A 599 14.26 8.61 -7.59
C ALA A 599 13.69 7.39 -6.85
N ALA A 600 14.05 6.18 -7.26
CA ALA A 600 13.65 4.95 -6.58
C ALA A 600 14.10 4.97 -5.11
N LYS A 601 15.36 5.34 -4.81
CA LYS A 601 15.85 5.48 -3.43
C LYS A 601 15.01 6.45 -2.61
N VAL A 602 14.65 7.62 -3.15
CA VAL A 602 13.77 8.59 -2.47
C VAL A 602 12.38 7.99 -2.22
N LEU A 603 11.86 7.23 -3.19
CA LEU A 603 10.52 6.65 -3.19
C LEU A 603 10.42 5.31 -2.43
N THR A 604 11.52 4.81 -1.85
CA THR A 604 11.49 3.73 -0.84
C THR A 604 11.08 4.23 0.56
N SER A 605 11.06 5.54 0.78
CA SER A 605 10.57 6.14 2.02
C SER A 605 9.05 6.05 2.08
N ALA A 606 8.50 5.62 3.23
CA ALA A 606 7.06 5.45 3.39
C ALA A 606 6.34 6.81 3.47
N ARG A 607 5.52 7.11 2.47
CA ARG A 607 4.72 8.35 2.34
C ARG A 607 3.25 8.04 2.36
N LEU A 608 2.41 9.06 2.57
CA LEU A 608 0.98 8.92 2.31
C LEU A 608 0.77 8.74 0.79
N GLU A 609 -0.07 7.80 0.40
CA GLU A 609 -0.52 7.60 -0.98
C GLU A 609 -2.03 7.70 -1.01
N ARG A 610 -2.55 8.48 -1.96
CA ARG A 610 -3.98 8.71 -2.16
C ARG A 610 -4.60 7.57 -2.96
N ALA A 611 -5.76 7.11 -2.51
CA ALA A 611 -6.57 6.10 -3.19
C ALA A 611 -8.05 6.46 -3.05
N ILE A 612 -8.65 6.97 -4.14
CA ILE A 612 -10.05 7.38 -4.17
C ILE A 612 -10.88 6.34 -4.91
N GLY A 613 -11.68 5.58 -4.17
CA GLY A 613 -12.60 4.61 -4.75
C GLY A 613 -13.82 5.24 -5.45
N VAL A 614 -14.88 4.45 -5.58
CA VAL A 614 -16.16 4.86 -6.16
C VAL A 614 -16.93 5.87 -5.29
N ILE A 615 -16.55 5.96 -4.02
CA ILE A 615 -17.01 6.94 -3.04
C ILE A 615 -15.87 7.89 -2.72
N TYR A 616 -16.15 9.20 -2.72
CA TYR A 616 -15.18 10.20 -2.26
C TYR A 616 -15.81 11.13 -1.24
N ARG A 617 -15.13 11.31 -0.10
CA ARG A 617 -15.55 12.19 1.00
C ARG A 617 -14.39 13.11 1.38
N PRO A 618 -14.41 14.38 0.92
CA PRO A 618 -13.35 15.35 1.23
C PRO A 618 -13.12 15.57 2.72
N ASP A 619 -14.17 15.48 3.54
CA ASP A 619 -14.12 15.73 4.99
C ASP A 619 -13.36 14.66 5.78
N THR A 620 -13.36 13.41 5.28
CA THR A 620 -12.70 12.26 5.92
C THR A 620 -11.52 11.75 5.09
N GLU A 621 -10.98 12.58 4.20
CA GLU A 621 -10.01 12.15 3.17
C GLU A 621 -8.80 11.43 3.76
N ARG A 622 -8.18 11.98 4.83
CA ARG A 622 -7.03 11.34 5.47
C ARG A 622 -7.32 9.93 5.99
N SER A 623 -8.51 9.69 6.54
CA SER A 623 -8.85 8.39 7.14
C SER A 623 -9.40 7.38 6.12
N SER A 624 -10.03 7.87 5.06
CA SER A 624 -10.78 7.04 4.11
C SER A 624 -10.04 6.79 2.80
N HIS A 625 -9.17 7.71 2.38
CA HIS A 625 -8.59 7.77 1.03
C HIS A 625 -7.07 7.87 1.03
N TYR A 626 -6.41 7.62 2.16
CA TYR A 626 -4.96 7.60 2.27
C TYR A 626 -4.47 6.42 3.11
N PHE A 627 -3.40 5.79 2.64
CA PHE A 627 -2.61 4.81 3.39
C PHE A 627 -1.12 5.14 3.26
N ARG A 628 -0.26 4.54 4.08
CA ARG A 628 1.19 4.67 3.89
C ARG A 628 1.71 3.66 2.86
N ALA A 629 2.55 4.09 1.93
CA ALA A 629 3.15 3.24 0.91
C ALA A 629 4.62 3.60 0.64
N ARG A 630 5.40 2.59 0.23
CA ARG A 630 6.73 2.74 -0.36
C ARG A 630 6.58 2.57 -1.87
N ALA A 631 6.38 3.68 -2.58
CA ALA A 631 5.96 3.68 -3.98
C ALA A 631 6.94 2.93 -4.90
N ALA A 632 8.25 3.00 -4.61
CA ALA A 632 9.29 2.28 -5.36
C ALA A 632 9.21 0.75 -5.24
N ASP A 633 8.65 0.25 -4.14
CA ASP A 633 8.50 -1.19 -3.89
C ASP A 633 7.13 -1.69 -4.38
N GLN A 634 6.17 -0.78 -4.57
CA GLN A 634 4.79 -1.07 -4.96
C GLN A 634 4.63 -1.24 -6.46
N PHE A 635 5.30 -0.40 -7.26
CA PHE A 635 5.15 -0.32 -8.72
C PHE A 635 6.49 -0.46 -9.45
N ASP A 636 6.42 -0.83 -10.73
CA ASP A 636 7.57 -0.79 -11.65
C ASP A 636 7.72 0.59 -12.31
N ALA A 637 6.62 1.34 -12.44
CA ALA A 637 6.64 2.76 -12.80
C ALA A 637 5.41 3.50 -12.27
N ILE A 638 5.53 4.82 -12.14
CA ILE A 638 4.42 5.68 -11.68
C ILE A 638 4.26 6.85 -12.63
N ILE A 639 3.03 7.09 -13.09
CA ILE A 639 2.65 8.25 -13.89
C ILE A 639 1.99 9.27 -12.96
N HIS A 640 2.48 10.50 -12.99
CA HIS A 640 1.89 11.62 -12.28
C HIS A 640 1.23 12.59 -13.26
N ILE A 641 0.03 13.05 -12.91
CA ILE A 641 -0.68 14.13 -13.59
C ILE A 641 -1.18 15.08 -12.51
N ASP A 642 -0.60 16.28 -12.47
CA ASP A 642 -0.73 17.19 -11.32
C ASP A 642 -2.19 17.61 -11.07
N GLU A 643 -2.88 18.04 -12.14
CA GLU A 643 -4.29 18.44 -12.10
C GLU A 643 -5.13 17.60 -13.07
N THR A 644 -6.19 16.97 -12.55
CA THR A 644 -7.03 16.03 -13.32
C THR A 644 -8.51 16.44 -13.36
N ARG A 645 -9.28 15.81 -14.26
CA ARG A 645 -10.70 16.09 -14.47
C ARG A 645 -11.57 14.86 -14.22
N ALA A 646 -12.81 15.12 -13.82
CA ALA A 646 -13.80 14.06 -13.64
C ALA A 646 -14.16 13.40 -14.97
N VAL A 647 -14.15 12.07 -15.02
CA VAL A 647 -14.59 11.29 -16.18
C VAL A 647 -16.09 11.45 -16.39
N GLU A 648 -16.53 11.66 -17.63
CA GLU A 648 -17.95 11.90 -17.94
C GLU A 648 -18.74 10.59 -18.00
N PRO A 649 -19.76 10.39 -17.13
CA PRO A 649 -20.63 9.22 -17.19
C PRO A 649 -21.53 9.27 -18.42
N LEU A 650 -21.94 8.11 -18.95
CA LEU A 650 -22.92 8.07 -20.04
C LEU A 650 -24.31 8.58 -19.60
N GLU A 651 -24.68 8.30 -18.34
CA GLU A 651 -25.88 8.85 -17.70
C GLU A 651 -25.55 10.13 -16.90
N ARG A 652 -25.51 11.28 -17.59
CA ARG A 652 -25.39 12.57 -16.90
C ARG A 652 -26.64 12.88 -16.09
N THR A 653 -26.44 13.28 -14.84
CA THR A 653 -27.51 13.80 -13.99
C THR A 653 -27.36 15.31 -13.83
N ALA A 654 -28.45 16.02 -13.55
CA ALA A 654 -28.40 17.46 -13.28
C ALA A 654 -27.43 17.79 -12.12
N ARG A 655 -27.27 16.86 -11.18
CA ARG A 655 -26.35 16.95 -10.04
C ARG A 655 -24.88 16.85 -10.48
N TRP A 656 -24.58 15.95 -11.42
CA TRP A 656 -23.26 15.86 -12.02
C TRP A 656 -22.90 17.12 -12.83
N ASP A 657 -23.87 17.65 -13.59
CA ASP A 657 -23.69 18.87 -14.39
C ASP A 657 -23.39 20.10 -13.53
N SER A 658 -24.13 20.27 -12.42
CA SER A 658 -23.90 21.35 -11.46
C SER A 658 -22.56 21.21 -10.75
N GLY A 659 -22.09 19.98 -10.53
CA GLY A 659 -20.95 19.67 -9.66
C GLY A 659 -21.22 19.99 -8.19
N GLU A 660 -20.20 19.84 -7.34
CA GLU A 660 -20.28 20.34 -5.95
C GLU A 660 -20.41 21.88 -5.93
N PRO A 661 -21.35 22.44 -5.16
CA PRO A 661 -21.44 23.88 -4.96
C PRO A 661 -20.11 24.42 -4.43
N SER A 662 -19.64 25.55 -4.96
CA SER A 662 -18.49 26.24 -4.38
C SER A 662 -18.77 26.54 -2.90
N GLU A 663 -17.82 26.29 -2.00
CA GLU A 663 -17.87 26.82 -0.63
C GLU A 663 -17.88 28.35 -0.70
N THR A 664 -19.07 28.94 -0.79
CA THR A 664 -19.24 30.39 -0.64
C THR A 664 -18.95 30.74 0.81
N TYR A 665 -17.75 31.27 1.05
CA TYR A 665 -17.48 32.12 2.21
C TYR A 665 -18.53 33.25 2.24
N PRO A 666 -19.22 33.50 3.36
CA PRO A 666 -20.04 34.69 3.47
C PRO A 666 -19.11 35.89 3.54
N PHE A 667 -19.04 36.68 2.46
CA PHE A 667 -18.62 38.06 2.58
C PHE A 667 -19.69 38.79 3.40
N ALA A 668 -19.35 39.12 4.64
CA ALA A 668 -20.05 40.15 5.37
C ALA A 668 -19.81 41.48 4.63
N ALA A 669 -20.91 42.15 4.25
CA ALA A 669 -20.94 43.57 3.94
C ALA A 669 -21.70 44.30 5.05
#